data_AF-A0A814NH84-F1
#
_entry.id   AF-A0A814NH84-F1
#
_cell.length_a   1.000
_cell.length_b   1.000
_cell.length_c   1.000
_cell.angle_alpha   90.00
_cell.angle_beta   90.00
_cell.angle_gamma   90.00
#
_symmetry.space_group_name_H-M   'P 1'
#
loop_
_entity.id
_entity.type
_entity.pdbx_description
1 polymer ?
#
loop_
_entity_poly.entity_id
_entity_poly.type
_entity_poly.pdbx_seq_one_letter_code
_entity_poly.pdbx_strand_id
1 'polypeptide(L)'
;MSQVQKNVSLRKFNTYGFEVIGRYFIKITNEQDLIDIFNDQYLTNIDRKLVLGGGSNLLFVDDYFDGLILHMCIKGFTILTNEENNDKIILKVGGGEKWMDLLNYTIKHGYAGLEYLAGIPGTVGGAPIQNIGAYGVELSELFVECQVFDIEKKCFTIFNKDACRFAYRTSVFKENNNNVYMKYIITHVTFQLLKSTSISDTLENQKIVDEILHRRSLKLPDPWIHVGNAGSFFANPIITHEQYEKLKQEDQNNIPNYILDDKRIKLLAGWLIEQCNWKGKYLGSAGTWYLHANILVNNGSTNGYDLWTLAKEIRADVEKRFSIRLEPEVHIIRMFKSIRDMKSSKLIIKKNNLWKNENIKKTIDIPTDKNVCVHLLFAAIGLRRNICFVNGFSKNLSYDVIRILQWIDDYNIANLHFSNHQSLTITPNEHKLIDLTTASFSRASIDIAGNILLTYGIVHCIELGGCQFTKRPIDRHLNLLVALGGYTDDGKIFYLKKDWKNSNDKFVFDCRTTNGISSVGVTIHAILSCCALPTHIQCKLTSIALELSVRTVIALITQYRPCVVIESERIIIFEKINEYSNHDLVLEHLPIDQIYLFTICSLATMLQFKIKINNFEYDQCITEYLKTLISITIDETNQHALFDGTTNFINDQYNKLICDIYPNGLPTDISPILTALFIARQIPFELIDLIYDVRNTQCEEFSKLGYDTIIKDNEIIYNGNRQDRQIDKNLYAHDIRSGVAVLLLALYHVNTNQWNKNEEIIIHQYEQIERGYGSLLYQKLCEFGFDIQLIYELSS
;
A
#
# COMPACT_ATOMS: atom_id res chain seq x y z
N MET A 1 -16.89 2.65 -33.41
CA MET A 1 -16.00 2.51 -32.24
C MET A 1 -15.98 3.77 -31.40
N SER A 2 -16.47 3.68 -30.15
CA SER A 2 -16.32 4.75 -29.16
C SER A 2 -14.85 5.07 -28.85
N GLN A 3 -14.53 6.35 -28.63
CA GLN A 3 -13.16 6.82 -28.42
C GLN A 3 -12.58 6.31 -27.08
N VAL A 4 -11.40 5.67 -27.14
CA VAL A 4 -10.66 5.24 -25.95
C VAL A 4 -10.02 6.45 -25.28
N GLN A 5 -10.39 6.69 -24.02
CA GLN A 5 -9.76 7.71 -23.17
C GLN A 5 -8.69 7.06 -22.31
N LYS A 6 -7.58 7.77 -22.08
CA LYS A 6 -6.47 7.30 -21.25
C LYS A 6 -6.38 8.08 -19.94
N ASN A 7 -5.99 7.42 -18.86
CA ASN A 7 -5.75 8.01 -17.53
C ASN A 7 -6.93 8.88 -17.04
N VAL A 8 -8.13 8.32 -17.05
CA VAL A 8 -9.37 9.02 -16.67
C VAL A 8 -9.58 8.95 -15.16
N SER A 9 -9.81 10.10 -14.52
CA SER A 9 -10.27 10.15 -13.13
C SER A 9 -11.64 9.48 -12.96
N LEU A 10 -11.70 8.54 -12.03
CA LEU A 10 -12.90 7.78 -11.65
C LEU A 10 -13.64 8.38 -10.47
N ARG A 11 -13.22 9.55 -9.94
CA ARG A 11 -13.85 10.18 -8.77
C ARG A 11 -15.35 10.41 -8.92
N LYS A 12 -15.79 10.79 -10.12
CA LYS A 12 -17.22 10.99 -10.44
C LYS A 12 -17.96 9.70 -10.78
N PHE A 13 -17.27 8.56 -10.78
CA PHE A 13 -17.78 7.26 -11.19
C PHE A 13 -17.70 6.22 -10.07
N ASN A 14 -17.44 6.62 -8.83
CA ASN A 14 -17.55 5.77 -7.65
C ASN A 14 -18.16 6.56 -6.48
N THR A 15 -19.11 5.98 -5.75
CA THR A 15 -19.88 6.70 -4.72
C THR A 15 -19.09 6.95 -3.44
N TYR A 16 -17.93 6.30 -3.27
CA TYR A 16 -16.97 6.71 -2.25
C TYR A 16 -16.33 8.07 -2.57
N GLY A 17 -16.33 8.49 -3.84
CA GLY A 17 -15.69 9.73 -4.28
C GLY A 17 -14.17 9.66 -4.22
N PHE A 18 -13.58 8.46 -4.28
CA PHE A 18 -12.12 8.28 -4.31
C PHE A 18 -11.54 8.70 -5.64
N GLU A 19 -10.42 9.41 -5.59
CA GLU A 19 -9.65 9.79 -6.76
C GLU A 19 -8.84 8.58 -7.22
N VAL A 20 -9.29 7.94 -8.29
CA VAL A 20 -8.67 6.74 -8.87
C VAL A 20 -8.49 6.96 -10.36
N ILE A 21 -7.31 6.70 -10.90
CA ILE A 21 -7.02 6.90 -12.32
C ILE A 21 -7.17 5.58 -13.08
N GLY A 22 -8.11 5.52 -14.03
CA GLY A 22 -8.28 4.40 -14.93
C GLY A 22 -7.41 4.50 -16.19
N ARG A 23 -6.57 3.50 -16.46
CA ARG A 23 -5.64 3.51 -17.61
C ARG A 23 -6.35 3.65 -18.95
N TYR A 24 -7.37 2.82 -19.21
CA TYR A 24 -8.21 2.90 -20.40
C TYR A 24 -9.68 2.99 -19.99
N PHE A 25 -10.42 3.91 -20.60
CA PHE A 25 -11.82 4.15 -20.32
C PHE A 25 -12.60 4.30 -21.63
N ILE A 26 -13.67 3.53 -21.78
CA ILE A 26 -14.55 3.54 -22.96
C ILE A 26 -16.00 3.60 -22.49
N LYS A 27 -16.80 4.48 -23.09
CA LYS A 27 -18.25 4.50 -22.90
C LYS A 27 -18.92 3.54 -23.88
N ILE A 28 -19.88 2.76 -23.38
CA ILE A 28 -20.70 1.83 -24.16
C ILE A 28 -22.07 2.46 -24.32
N THR A 29 -22.35 3.06 -25.47
CA THR A 29 -23.61 3.77 -25.71
C THR A 29 -24.62 2.94 -26.51
N ASN A 30 -24.15 1.90 -27.19
CA ASN A 30 -24.94 0.97 -27.97
C ASN A 30 -24.27 -0.42 -28.02
N GLU A 31 -24.96 -1.42 -28.56
CA GLU A 31 -24.47 -2.81 -28.63
C GLU A 31 -23.29 -3.00 -29.58
N GLN A 32 -23.19 -2.18 -30.65
CA GLN A 32 -22.08 -2.25 -31.60
C GLN A 32 -20.74 -1.87 -30.97
N ASP A 33 -20.74 -1.00 -29.95
CA ASP A 33 -19.52 -0.66 -29.20
C ASP A 33 -18.85 -1.92 -28.60
N LEU A 34 -19.63 -2.87 -28.07
CA LEU A 34 -19.08 -4.11 -27.50
C LEU A 34 -18.48 -5.01 -28.59
N ILE A 35 -19.14 -5.13 -29.73
CA ILE A 35 -18.63 -5.89 -30.87
C ILE A 35 -17.30 -5.29 -31.35
N ASP A 36 -17.24 -3.97 -31.52
CA ASP A 36 -16.04 -3.25 -31.95
C ASP A 36 -14.88 -3.46 -30.95
N ILE A 37 -15.13 -3.29 -29.65
CA ILE A 37 -14.10 -3.41 -28.59
C ILE A 37 -13.53 -4.82 -28.53
N PHE A 38 -14.37 -5.85 -28.59
CA PHE A 38 -13.92 -7.24 -28.47
C PHE A 38 -13.47 -7.85 -29.80
N ASN A 39 -13.58 -7.12 -30.91
CA ASN A 39 -12.91 -7.44 -32.18
C ASN A 39 -11.52 -6.78 -32.29
N ASP A 40 -11.25 -5.72 -31.53
CA ASP A 40 -9.93 -5.11 -31.44
C ASP A 40 -8.97 -5.99 -30.62
N GLN A 41 -7.88 -6.45 -31.24
CA GLN A 41 -6.92 -7.35 -30.59
C GLN A 41 -6.20 -6.68 -29.41
N TYR A 42 -5.88 -5.40 -29.50
CA TYR A 42 -5.18 -4.69 -28.43
C TYR A 42 -6.06 -4.58 -27.18
N LEU A 43 -7.31 -4.14 -27.35
CA LEU A 43 -8.26 -4.00 -26.24
C LEU A 43 -8.69 -5.36 -25.67
N THR A 44 -8.84 -6.36 -26.53
CA THR A 44 -9.17 -7.74 -26.12
C THR A 44 -8.07 -8.33 -25.26
N ASN A 45 -6.80 -8.07 -25.58
CA ASN A 45 -5.63 -8.60 -24.85
C ASN A 45 -5.34 -7.87 -23.52
N ILE A 46 -6.11 -6.85 -23.13
CA ILE A 46 -5.98 -6.25 -21.79
C ILE A 46 -6.61 -7.19 -20.78
N ASP A 47 -5.80 -7.77 -19.88
CA ASP A 47 -6.27 -8.80 -18.94
C ASP A 47 -7.37 -8.31 -17.99
N ARG A 48 -7.25 -7.07 -17.49
CA ARG A 48 -8.17 -6.51 -16.50
C ARG A 48 -9.26 -5.68 -17.17
N LYS A 49 -10.51 -6.10 -17.05
CA LYS A 49 -11.67 -5.40 -17.63
C LYS A 49 -12.73 -5.16 -16.56
N LEU A 50 -13.17 -3.91 -16.37
CA LEU A 50 -14.19 -3.54 -15.38
C LEU A 50 -15.39 -2.89 -16.07
N VAL A 51 -16.59 -3.46 -15.90
CA VAL A 51 -17.84 -2.81 -16.34
C VAL A 51 -18.28 -1.88 -15.23
N LEU A 52 -18.40 -0.60 -15.58
CA LEU A 52 -18.77 0.45 -14.65
C LEU A 52 -20.20 0.90 -14.93
N GLY A 53 -21.09 0.64 -13.98
CA GLY A 53 -22.41 1.26 -13.92
C GLY A 53 -22.33 2.61 -13.20
N GLY A 54 -23.12 2.79 -12.14
CA GLY A 54 -23.10 3.99 -11.30
C GLY A 54 -22.00 4.03 -10.22
N GLY A 55 -21.17 2.99 -10.12
CA GLY A 55 -20.10 2.91 -9.14
C GLY A 55 -20.54 2.88 -7.67
N SER A 56 -21.79 2.50 -7.41
CA SER A 56 -22.43 2.53 -6.09
C SER A 56 -22.16 1.31 -5.21
N ASN A 57 -21.50 0.30 -5.76
CA ASN A 57 -21.14 -0.95 -5.08
C ASN A 57 -19.68 -1.34 -5.34
N LEU A 58 -18.80 -0.35 -5.49
CA LEU A 58 -17.37 -0.55 -5.77
C LEU A 58 -16.53 0.08 -4.68
N LEU A 59 -15.49 -0.63 -4.24
CA LEU A 59 -14.37 -0.09 -3.48
C LEU A 59 -13.10 -0.22 -4.31
N PHE A 60 -12.59 0.87 -4.86
CA PHE A 60 -11.22 0.89 -5.37
C PHE A 60 -10.27 1.04 -4.19
N VAL A 61 -9.44 0.03 -3.95
CA VAL A 61 -8.43 0.02 -2.87
C VAL A 61 -7.23 0.87 -3.25
N ASP A 62 -6.79 0.75 -4.49
CA ASP A 62 -5.69 1.51 -5.06
C ASP A 62 -6.20 2.76 -5.79
N ASP A 63 -5.31 3.75 -5.92
CA ASP A 63 -5.54 5.03 -6.63
C ASP A 63 -5.32 4.92 -8.15
N TYR A 64 -4.95 3.74 -8.66
CA TYR A 64 -4.79 3.48 -10.08
C TYR A 64 -5.45 2.16 -10.49
N PHE A 65 -6.14 2.15 -11.63
CA PHE A 65 -6.69 0.96 -12.26
C PHE A 65 -5.98 0.71 -13.59
N ASP A 66 -4.95 -0.14 -13.55
CA ASP A 66 -4.25 -0.62 -14.75
C ASP A 66 -5.11 -1.66 -15.50
N GLY A 67 -6.02 -1.18 -16.35
CA GLY A 67 -6.93 -2.02 -17.11
C GLY A 67 -7.89 -1.23 -18.00
N LEU A 68 -8.87 -1.93 -18.55
CA LEU A 68 -9.92 -1.40 -19.42
C LEU A 68 -11.24 -1.23 -18.66
N ILE A 69 -11.71 0.01 -18.54
CA ILE A 69 -13.01 0.34 -17.94
C ILE A 69 -14.04 0.54 -19.04
N LEU A 70 -15.12 -0.22 -18.97
CA LEU A 70 -16.27 -0.22 -19.87
C LEU A 70 -17.44 0.44 -19.15
N HIS A 71 -17.63 1.74 -19.33
CA HIS A 71 -18.70 2.48 -18.68
C HIS A 71 -20.01 2.30 -19.43
N MET A 72 -20.98 1.62 -18.80
CA MET A 72 -22.24 1.24 -19.41
C MET A 72 -23.18 2.44 -19.51
N CYS A 73 -23.49 2.85 -20.74
CA CYS A 73 -24.31 4.01 -21.09
C CYS A 73 -25.44 3.68 -22.08
N ILE A 74 -25.80 2.41 -22.27
CA ILE A 74 -26.95 2.02 -23.10
C ILE A 74 -28.24 2.44 -22.37
N LYS A 75 -29.03 3.31 -22.99
CA LYS A 75 -30.23 3.93 -22.43
C LYS A 75 -31.49 3.49 -23.18
N GLY A 76 -32.66 3.79 -22.63
CA GLY A 76 -33.95 3.59 -23.29
C GLY A 76 -34.92 2.70 -22.52
N PHE A 77 -36.21 2.96 -22.75
CA PHE A 77 -37.33 2.21 -22.22
C PHE A 77 -38.15 1.68 -23.41
N THR A 78 -38.43 0.39 -23.45
CA THR A 78 -39.18 -0.25 -24.54
C THR A 78 -40.26 -1.15 -23.94
N ILE A 79 -41.52 -0.84 -24.23
CA ILE A 79 -42.66 -1.67 -23.85
C ILE A 79 -42.79 -2.80 -24.88
N LEU A 80 -42.78 -4.05 -24.42
CA LEU A 80 -42.87 -5.26 -25.26
C LEU A 80 -44.29 -5.85 -25.30
N THR A 81 -45.19 -5.40 -24.43
CA THR A 81 -46.60 -5.80 -24.40
C THR A 81 -47.44 -4.98 -25.37
N ASN A 82 -48.36 -5.63 -26.09
CA ASN A 82 -49.40 -4.94 -26.86
C ASN A 82 -50.45 -4.34 -25.89
N GLU A 83 -50.87 -3.11 -26.14
CA GLU A 83 -51.67 -2.28 -25.22
C GLU A 83 -53.11 -2.79 -24.96
N GLU A 84 -53.58 -3.82 -25.66
CA GLU A 84 -55.02 -4.03 -25.81
C GLU A 84 -55.74 -4.81 -24.71
N ASN A 85 -55.11 -5.53 -23.76
CA ASN A 85 -55.89 -6.28 -22.73
C ASN A 85 -55.09 -6.88 -21.56
N ASN A 86 -53.94 -6.31 -21.17
CA ASN A 86 -53.12 -6.92 -20.10
C ASN A 86 -52.88 -5.96 -18.94
N ASP A 87 -53.25 -6.39 -17.72
CA ASP A 87 -52.91 -5.71 -16.46
C ASP A 87 -51.40 -5.76 -16.16
N LYS A 88 -50.63 -6.47 -17.01
CA LYS A 88 -49.18 -6.61 -16.95
C LYS A 88 -48.49 -5.87 -18.08
N ILE A 89 -47.39 -5.20 -17.76
CA ILE A 89 -46.50 -4.51 -18.70
C ILE A 89 -45.15 -5.23 -18.69
N ILE A 90 -44.65 -5.58 -19.87
CA ILE A 90 -43.28 -6.08 -20.02
C ILE A 90 -42.40 -4.92 -20.51
N LEU A 91 -41.49 -4.47 -19.65
CA LEU A 91 -40.65 -3.30 -19.89
C LEU A 91 -39.19 -3.71 -20.03
N LYS A 92 -38.63 -3.59 -21.24
CA LYS A 92 -37.19 -3.73 -21.51
C LYS A 92 -36.51 -2.38 -21.31
N VAL A 93 -35.40 -2.38 -20.58
CA VAL A 93 -34.70 -1.17 -20.15
C VAL A 93 -33.21 -1.28 -20.42
N GLY A 94 -32.59 -0.22 -20.94
CA GLY A 94 -31.15 -0.13 -21.15
C GLY A 94 -30.36 -0.24 -19.85
N GLY A 95 -29.28 -1.03 -19.84
CA GLY A 95 -28.49 -1.33 -18.65
C GLY A 95 -27.74 -0.13 -18.07
N GLY A 96 -27.57 0.94 -18.84
CA GLY A 96 -27.02 2.22 -18.40
C GLY A 96 -28.06 3.16 -17.78
N GLU A 97 -29.35 2.80 -17.76
CA GLU A 97 -30.36 3.62 -17.06
C GLU A 97 -30.08 3.70 -15.57
N LYS A 98 -30.24 4.89 -14.97
CA LYS A 98 -30.12 5.01 -13.51
C LYS A 98 -31.34 4.36 -12.88
N TRP A 99 -31.14 3.67 -11.77
CA TRP A 99 -32.23 2.97 -11.08
C TRP A 99 -33.39 3.90 -10.70
N MET A 100 -33.07 5.07 -10.15
CA MET A 100 -34.09 6.07 -9.80
C MET A 100 -34.81 6.67 -11.01
N ASP A 101 -34.15 6.76 -12.17
CA ASP A 101 -34.79 7.25 -13.39
C ASP A 101 -35.81 6.23 -13.90
N LEU A 102 -35.51 4.93 -13.79
CA LEU A 102 -36.49 3.86 -14.04
C LEU A 102 -37.68 3.94 -13.09
N LEU A 103 -37.46 4.11 -11.78
CA LEU A 103 -38.55 4.24 -10.82
C LEU A 103 -39.44 5.45 -11.12
N ASN A 104 -38.85 6.60 -11.41
CA ASN A 104 -39.59 7.80 -11.79
C ASN A 104 -40.39 7.57 -13.08
N TYR A 105 -39.81 6.85 -14.04
CA TYR A 105 -40.50 6.47 -15.27
C TYR A 105 -41.71 5.57 -14.97
N THR A 106 -41.57 4.53 -14.14
CA THR A 106 -42.67 3.62 -13.82
C THR A 106 -43.80 4.33 -13.09
N ILE A 107 -43.49 5.15 -12.07
CA ILE A 107 -44.52 5.91 -11.36
C ILE A 107 -45.25 6.88 -12.29
N LYS A 108 -44.51 7.64 -13.12
CA LYS A 108 -45.10 8.59 -14.08
C LYS A 108 -46.08 7.92 -15.05
N HIS A 109 -45.81 6.68 -15.46
CA HIS A 109 -46.65 5.93 -16.41
C HIS A 109 -47.66 5.00 -15.72
N GLY A 110 -47.76 5.03 -14.39
CA GLY A 110 -48.67 4.18 -13.64
C GLY A 110 -48.29 2.70 -13.73
N TYR A 111 -47.00 2.37 -13.61
CA TYR A 111 -46.51 0.99 -13.52
C TYR A 111 -46.03 0.70 -12.10
N ALA A 112 -46.51 -0.40 -11.52
CA ALA A 112 -46.27 -0.83 -10.16
C ALA A 112 -45.38 -2.09 -10.09
N GLY A 113 -44.67 -2.24 -8.98
CA GLY A 113 -43.79 -3.34 -8.61
C GLY A 113 -42.43 -2.88 -8.05
N LEU A 114 -41.88 -1.76 -8.56
CA LEU A 114 -40.51 -1.31 -8.22
C LEU A 114 -40.42 -0.39 -7.00
N GLU A 115 -41.56 0.06 -6.46
CA GLU A 115 -41.66 1.03 -5.35
C GLU A 115 -40.89 0.61 -4.10
N TYR A 116 -40.86 -0.68 -3.76
CA TYR A 116 -40.13 -1.20 -2.60
C TYR A 116 -38.60 -1.16 -2.75
N LEU A 117 -38.12 -0.98 -3.98
CA LEU A 117 -36.70 -0.85 -4.32
C LEU A 117 -36.26 0.62 -4.47
N ALA A 118 -37.08 1.57 -4.00
CA ALA A 118 -36.77 2.99 -4.04
C ALA A 118 -35.52 3.37 -3.24
N GLY A 119 -34.77 4.33 -3.77
CA GLY A 119 -33.56 4.87 -3.15
C GLY A 119 -32.33 3.96 -3.22
N ILE A 120 -32.36 2.91 -4.04
CA ILE A 120 -31.17 2.11 -4.36
C ILE A 120 -30.34 2.87 -5.42
N PRO A 121 -29.07 3.19 -5.14
CA PRO A 121 -28.19 3.85 -6.11
C PRO A 121 -27.66 2.86 -7.16
N GLY A 122 -27.32 3.36 -8.34
CA GLY A 122 -26.68 2.58 -9.40
C GLY A 122 -27.48 2.55 -10.70
N THR A 123 -27.20 1.56 -11.54
CA THR A 123 -27.81 1.41 -12.86
C THR A 123 -28.62 0.12 -12.97
N VAL A 124 -29.55 0.09 -13.93
CA VAL A 124 -30.41 -1.06 -14.23
C VAL A 124 -29.58 -2.31 -14.57
N GLY A 125 -28.49 -2.18 -15.31
CA GLY A 125 -27.59 -3.30 -15.64
C GLY A 125 -26.81 -3.83 -14.44
N GLY A 126 -26.59 -3.01 -13.40
CA GLY A 126 -25.98 -3.43 -12.14
C GLY A 126 -26.94 -4.16 -11.21
N ALA A 127 -28.25 -3.98 -11.37
CA ALA A 127 -29.25 -4.53 -10.48
C ALA A 127 -29.27 -6.08 -10.44
N PRO A 128 -29.21 -6.80 -11.59
CA PRO A 128 -29.18 -8.27 -11.59
C PRO A 128 -27.92 -8.86 -10.98
N ILE A 129 -26.76 -8.18 -11.06
CA ILE A 129 -25.47 -8.72 -10.61
C ILE A 129 -25.55 -9.24 -9.17
N GLN A 130 -26.19 -8.48 -8.28
CA GLN A 130 -26.34 -8.85 -6.88
C GLN A 130 -27.79 -9.06 -6.46
N ASN A 131 -28.73 -9.27 -7.40
CA ASN A 131 -30.16 -9.41 -7.10
C ASN A 131 -30.61 -8.37 -6.05
N ILE A 132 -30.53 -7.08 -6.42
CA ILE A 132 -30.80 -5.98 -5.47
C ILE A 132 -32.14 -6.21 -4.76
N GLY A 133 -32.20 -5.83 -3.49
CA GLY A 133 -33.41 -6.03 -2.71
C GLY A 133 -33.48 -5.12 -1.50
N ALA A 134 -34.67 -4.65 -1.18
CA ALA A 134 -34.96 -3.79 -0.04
C ALA A 134 -36.41 -3.99 0.40
N TYR A 135 -36.69 -3.74 1.68
CA TYR A 135 -38.05 -3.79 2.23
C TYR A 135 -38.84 -5.09 1.93
N GLY A 136 -38.14 -6.23 1.85
CA GLY A 136 -38.75 -7.54 1.65
C GLY A 136 -38.93 -7.96 0.20
N VAL A 137 -38.62 -7.09 -0.77
CA VAL A 137 -38.71 -7.38 -2.21
C VAL A 137 -37.30 -7.52 -2.80
N GLU A 138 -37.10 -8.51 -3.65
CA GLU A 138 -35.90 -8.68 -4.48
C GLU A 138 -36.20 -8.48 -5.97
N LEU A 139 -35.20 -8.02 -6.73
CA LEU A 139 -35.29 -7.82 -8.18
C LEU A 139 -35.84 -9.05 -8.91
N SER A 140 -35.42 -10.24 -8.48
CA SER A 140 -35.80 -11.51 -9.09
C SER A 140 -37.31 -11.76 -9.13
N GLU A 141 -38.10 -11.10 -8.28
CA GLU A 141 -39.58 -11.21 -8.26
C GLU A 141 -40.23 -10.56 -9.49
N LEU A 142 -39.60 -9.53 -10.04
CA LEU A 142 -40.12 -8.74 -11.17
C LEU A 142 -39.31 -8.98 -12.45
N PHE A 143 -38.19 -9.70 -12.35
CA PHE A 143 -37.29 -9.99 -13.45
C PHE A 143 -37.88 -11.03 -14.41
N VAL A 144 -37.83 -10.73 -15.71
CA VAL A 144 -38.18 -11.67 -16.79
C VAL A 144 -36.91 -12.27 -17.38
N GLU A 145 -36.05 -11.40 -17.93
CA GLU A 145 -34.82 -11.77 -18.61
C GLU A 145 -33.84 -10.58 -18.66
N CYS A 146 -32.58 -10.87 -18.99
CA CYS A 146 -31.61 -9.85 -19.38
C CYS A 146 -30.85 -10.26 -20.65
N GLN A 147 -30.58 -9.27 -21.50
CA GLN A 147 -29.69 -9.43 -22.64
C GLN A 147 -28.25 -9.19 -22.17
N VAL A 148 -27.37 -10.13 -22.50
CA VAL A 148 -25.97 -10.09 -22.09
C VAL A 148 -25.05 -10.31 -23.29
N PHE A 149 -23.91 -9.65 -23.30
CA PHE A 149 -22.81 -9.93 -24.21
C PHE A 149 -21.87 -10.95 -23.55
N ASP A 150 -21.69 -12.10 -24.18
CA ASP A 150 -20.73 -13.13 -23.78
C ASP A 150 -19.35 -12.76 -24.37
N ILE A 151 -18.41 -12.41 -23.50
CA ILE A 151 -17.08 -11.93 -23.91
C ILE A 151 -16.26 -13.01 -24.61
N GLU A 152 -16.38 -14.27 -24.15
CA GLU A 152 -15.65 -15.40 -24.73
C GLU A 152 -16.19 -15.72 -26.13
N LYS A 153 -17.51 -15.74 -26.30
CA LYS A 153 -18.17 -16.05 -27.57
C LYS A 153 -18.29 -14.86 -28.51
N LYS A 154 -18.06 -13.63 -28.01
CA LYS A 154 -18.22 -12.36 -28.72
C LYS A 154 -19.62 -12.19 -29.34
N CYS A 155 -20.65 -12.64 -28.64
CA CYS A 155 -22.03 -12.60 -29.12
C CYS A 155 -23.02 -12.25 -28.02
N PHE A 156 -24.20 -11.76 -28.40
CA PHE A 156 -25.30 -11.53 -27.48
C PHE A 156 -26.08 -12.81 -27.20
N THR A 157 -26.55 -12.97 -25.97
CA THR A 157 -27.43 -14.05 -25.54
C THR A 157 -28.43 -13.52 -24.51
N ILE A 158 -29.53 -14.24 -24.31
CA ILE A 158 -30.55 -13.91 -23.32
C ILE A 158 -30.45 -14.86 -22.13
N PHE A 159 -30.51 -14.30 -20.93
CA PHE A 159 -30.58 -15.05 -19.67
C PHE A 159 -31.95 -14.80 -19.04
N ASN A 160 -32.75 -15.86 -18.91
CA ASN A 160 -33.99 -15.81 -18.14
C ASN A 160 -33.69 -15.95 -16.63
N LYS A 161 -34.73 -15.85 -15.79
CA LYS A 161 -34.62 -15.93 -14.33
C LYS A 161 -33.83 -17.16 -13.84
N ASP A 162 -34.08 -18.33 -14.41
CA ASP A 162 -33.41 -19.58 -14.02
C ASP A 162 -31.92 -19.57 -14.41
N ALA A 163 -31.60 -19.07 -15.60
CA ALA A 163 -30.22 -18.94 -16.08
C ALA A 163 -29.40 -17.96 -15.21
N CYS A 164 -30.03 -16.91 -14.69
CA CYS A 164 -29.41 -15.94 -13.79
C CYS A 164 -29.05 -16.53 -12.41
N ARG A 165 -29.69 -17.63 -11.99
CA ARG A 165 -29.44 -18.30 -10.69
C ARG A 165 -29.46 -17.33 -9.50
N PHE A 166 -30.49 -16.49 -9.42
CA PHE A 166 -30.59 -15.50 -8.35
C PHE A 166 -30.67 -16.15 -6.96
N ALA A 167 -29.96 -15.56 -6.02
CA ALA A 167 -30.09 -15.83 -4.60
C ALA A 167 -29.84 -14.54 -3.81
N TYR A 168 -29.86 -14.61 -2.47
CA TYR A 168 -29.61 -13.45 -1.62
C TYR A 168 -28.25 -12.81 -1.95
N ARG A 169 -28.28 -11.57 -2.47
CA ARG A 169 -27.10 -10.77 -2.84
C ARG A 169 -26.15 -11.39 -3.87
N THR A 170 -26.62 -12.32 -4.69
CA THR A 170 -25.78 -12.99 -5.71
C THR A 170 -26.56 -13.46 -6.94
N SER A 171 -25.83 -13.70 -8.03
CA SER A 171 -26.31 -14.24 -9.31
C SER A 171 -25.15 -14.93 -10.03
N VAL A 172 -25.41 -15.56 -11.17
CA VAL A 172 -24.36 -16.13 -12.05
C VAL A 172 -23.37 -15.07 -12.56
N PHE A 173 -23.74 -13.79 -12.53
CA PHE A 173 -22.89 -12.69 -12.98
C PHE A 173 -21.93 -12.19 -11.88
N LYS A 174 -22.14 -12.59 -10.63
CA LYS A 174 -21.27 -12.22 -9.51
C LYS A 174 -20.13 -13.23 -9.42
N GLU A 175 -18.93 -12.83 -9.84
CA GLU A 175 -17.73 -13.66 -9.68
C GLU A 175 -17.29 -13.63 -8.20
N ASN A 176 -17.15 -14.81 -7.59
CA ASN A 176 -16.82 -14.95 -6.15
C ASN A 176 -15.33 -14.72 -5.82
N ASN A 177 -14.45 -14.55 -6.81
CA ASN A 177 -13.00 -14.71 -6.61
C ASN A 177 -12.16 -13.42 -6.71
N ASN A 178 -12.73 -12.24 -6.44
CA ASN A 178 -12.02 -10.94 -6.55
C ASN A 178 -11.32 -10.70 -7.91
N ASN A 179 -11.71 -11.46 -8.94
CA ASN A 179 -11.17 -11.31 -10.28
C ASN A 179 -11.90 -10.18 -10.99
N VAL A 180 -11.13 -9.33 -11.65
CA VAL A 180 -11.62 -8.33 -12.61
C VAL A 180 -11.74 -8.97 -13.99
N TYR A 181 -11.96 -10.29 -14.03
CA TYR A 181 -12.43 -10.98 -15.21
C TYR A 181 -13.95 -10.88 -15.18
N MET A 182 -14.56 -10.69 -16.34
CA MET A 182 -16.01 -10.76 -16.45
C MET A 182 -16.30 -11.62 -17.64
N LYS A 183 -17.18 -12.59 -17.46
CA LYS A 183 -17.66 -13.40 -18.58
C LYS A 183 -18.78 -12.72 -19.36
N TYR A 184 -19.64 -11.99 -18.66
CA TYR A 184 -20.88 -11.45 -19.21
C TYR A 184 -21.02 -9.94 -18.95
N ILE A 185 -21.49 -9.19 -19.94
CA ILE A 185 -21.84 -7.77 -19.81
C ILE A 185 -23.34 -7.60 -20.03
N ILE A 186 -24.08 -7.16 -19.02
CA ILE A 186 -25.54 -6.93 -19.14
C ILE A 186 -25.80 -5.62 -19.91
N THR A 187 -26.50 -5.70 -21.04
CA THR A 187 -26.86 -4.53 -21.86
C THR A 187 -28.31 -4.08 -21.67
N HIS A 188 -29.22 -5.00 -21.39
CA HIS A 188 -30.63 -4.69 -21.13
C HIS A 188 -31.21 -5.62 -20.07
N VAL A 189 -32.20 -5.12 -19.32
CA VAL A 189 -32.98 -5.90 -18.36
C VAL A 189 -34.46 -5.73 -18.65
N THR A 190 -35.21 -6.82 -18.61
CA THR A 190 -36.65 -6.85 -18.88
C THR A 190 -37.40 -7.18 -17.59
N PHE A 191 -38.38 -6.34 -17.26
CA PHE A 191 -39.22 -6.46 -16.08
C PHE A 191 -40.67 -6.77 -16.44
N GLN A 192 -41.36 -7.49 -15.58
CA GLN A 192 -42.82 -7.62 -15.59
C GLN A 192 -43.38 -6.76 -14.45
N LEU A 193 -44.13 -5.74 -14.82
CA LEU A 193 -44.76 -4.78 -13.92
C LEU A 193 -46.27 -4.87 -14.02
N LEU A 194 -46.99 -4.29 -13.06
CA LEU A 194 -48.44 -4.17 -13.10
C LEU A 194 -48.85 -2.78 -13.57
N LYS A 195 -49.90 -2.68 -14.38
CA LYS A 195 -50.51 -1.39 -14.74
C LYS A 195 -51.44 -0.96 -13.61
N SER A 196 -51.21 0.23 -13.06
CA SER A 196 -52.14 0.89 -12.16
C SER A 196 -53.50 1.04 -12.84
N THR A 197 -54.56 0.65 -12.15
CA THR A 197 -55.93 0.70 -12.68
C THR A 197 -56.58 2.06 -12.45
N SER A 198 -56.03 2.86 -11.53
CA SER A 198 -56.53 4.18 -11.18
C SER A 198 -55.42 5.19 -10.86
N ILE A 199 -55.78 6.48 -10.86
CA ILE A 199 -54.91 7.57 -10.37
C ILE A 199 -54.61 7.38 -8.87
N SER A 200 -55.55 6.79 -8.11
CA SER A 200 -55.36 6.50 -6.69
C SER A 200 -54.24 5.50 -6.47
N ASP A 201 -54.18 4.44 -7.28
CA ASP A 201 -53.15 3.40 -7.19
C ASP A 201 -51.76 4.00 -7.46
N THR A 202 -51.65 4.86 -8.48
CA THR A 202 -50.40 5.57 -8.79
C THR A 202 -49.98 6.51 -7.65
N LEU A 203 -50.94 7.20 -7.03
CA LEU A 203 -50.66 8.06 -5.88
C LEU A 203 -50.24 7.25 -4.64
N GLU A 204 -50.81 6.06 -4.45
CA GLU A 204 -50.41 5.13 -3.40
C GLU A 204 -48.98 4.62 -3.61
N ASN A 205 -48.62 4.22 -4.83
CA ASN A 205 -47.25 3.83 -5.17
C ASN A 205 -46.26 4.98 -4.93
N GLN A 206 -46.62 6.22 -5.29
CA GLN A 206 -45.80 7.40 -4.97
C GLN A 206 -45.63 7.58 -3.46
N LYS A 207 -46.68 7.40 -2.66
CA LYS A 207 -46.59 7.46 -1.19
C LYS A 207 -45.65 6.39 -0.63
N ILE A 208 -45.69 5.17 -1.15
CA ILE A 208 -44.76 4.09 -0.75
C ILE A 208 -43.32 4.50 -1.06
N VAL A 209 -43.06 5.03 -2.26
CA VAL A 209 -41.74 5.55 -2.65
C VAL A 209 -41.29 6.66 -1.69
N ASP A 210 -42.14 7.65 -1.43
CA ASP A 210 -41.82 8.79 -0.56
C ASP A 210 -41.52 8.34 0.88
N GLU A 211 -42.33 7.40 1.41
CA GLU A 211 -42.11 6.83 2.73
C GLU A 211 -40.80 6.05 2.82
N ILE A 212 -40.49 5.25 1.79
CA ILE A 212 -39.23 4.50 1.74
C ILE A 212 -38.04 5.44 1.66
N LEU A 213 -38.09 6.47 0.80
CA LEU A 213 -37.04 7.46 0.69
C LEU A 213 -36.84 8.21 2.02
N HIS A 214 -37.92 8.57 2.70
CA HIS A 214 -37.86 9.17 4.03
C HIS A 214 -37.23 8.22 5.07
N ARG A 215 -37.69 6.97 5.16
CA ARG A 215 -37.11 5.98 6.09
C ARG A 215 -35.61 5.73 5.81
N ARG A 216 -35.21 5.74 4.54
CA ARG A 216 -33.80 5.60 4.14
C ARG A 216 -32.97 6.80 4.56
N SER A 217 -33.45 8.04 4.35
CA SER A 217 -32.70 9.25 4.71
C SER A 217 -32.48 9.39 6.22
N LEU A 218 -33.35 8.80 7.05
CA LEU A 218 -33.17 8.74 8.50
C LEU A 218 -31.99 7.86 8.95
N LYS A 219 -31.47 6.96 8.10
CA LYS A 219 -30.45 5.97 8.49
C LYS A 219 -29.22 5.99 7.59
N LEU A 220 -29.39 6.29 6.31
CA LEU A 220 -28.37 6.14 5.28
C LEU A 220 -27.93 7.52 4.79
N PRO A 221 -26.62 7.81 4.77
CA PRO A 221 -26.12 9.03 4.18
C PRO A 221 -26.19 8.93 2.64
N ASP A 222 -26.62 10.02 2.00
CA ASP A 222 -26.46 10.16 0.57
C ASP A 222 -24.96 10.24 0.23
N PRO A 223 -24.44 9.40 -0.67
CA PRO A 223 -23.02 9.34 -0.97
C PRO A 223 -22.45 10.58 -1.65
N TRP A 224 -23.29 11.35 -2.36
CA TRP A 224 -22.87 12.51 -3.12
C TRP A 224 -23.11 13.83 -2.38
N ILE A 225 -24.10 13.84 -1.48
CA ILE A 225 -24.49 15.04 -0.72
C ILE A 225 -23.87 15.03 0.67
N HIS A 226 -23.93 13.90 1.39
CA HIS A 226 -23.54 13.84 2.80
C HIS A 226 -22.11 13.35 2.98
N VAL A 227 -21.84 12.09 2.60
CA VAL A 227 -20.54 11.46 2.83
C VAL A 227 -20.37 10.24 1.94
N GLY A 228 -19.22 10.12 1.28
CA GLY A 228 -18.96 9.05 0.31
C GLY A 228 -19.13 7.67 0.93
N ASN A 229 -19.97 6.83 0.34
CA ASN A 229 -20.24 5.48 0.82
C ASN A 229 -20.76 4.57 -0.31
N ALA A 230 -20.71 3.25 -0.12
CA ALA A 230 -21.27 2.27 -1.04
C ALA A 230 -22.46 1.51 -0.44
N GLY A 231 -23.22 2.17 0.45
CA GLY A 231 -24.28 1.53 1.21
C GLY A 231 -23.76 0.55 2.26
N SER A 232 -24.49 -0.54 2.49
CA SER A 232 -24.07 -1.59 3.43
C SER A 232 -22.82 -2.28 2.90
N PHE A 233 -21.74 -2.24 3.67
CA PHE A 233 -20.46 -2.79 3.24
C PHE A 233 -20.44 -4.32 3.27
N PHE A 234 -21.03 -4.92 4.30
CA PHE A 234 -21.10 -6.37 4.48
C PHE A 234 -22.51 -6.90 4.22
N ALA A 235 -22.58 -8.06 3.58
CA ALA A 235 -23.82 -8.82 3.46
C ALA A 235 -24.24 -9.38 4.82
N ASN A 236 -25.54 -9.57 5.01
CA ASN A 236 -26.05 -10.24 6.20
C ASN A 236 -25.65 -11.73 6.19
N PRO A 237 -24.97 -12.25 7.24
CA PRO A 237 -24.55 -13.63 7.26
C PRO A 237 -25.75 -14.57 7.42
N ILE A 238 -25.72 -15.68 6.70
CA ILE A 238 -26.70 -16.77 6.80
C ILE A 238 -26.01 -17.93 7.50
N ILE A 239 -26.55 -18.34 8.64
CA ILE A 239 -26.01 -19.39 9.50
C ILE A 239 -27.05 -20.50 9.69
N THR A 240 -26.61 -21.63 10.26
CA THR A 240 -27.50 -22.73 10.64
C THR A 240 -28.23 -22.47 11.96
N HIS A 241 -29.38 -23.14 12.17
CA HIS A 241 -30.07 -23.12 13.48
C HIS A 241 -29.15 -23.57 14.62
N GLU A 242 -28.31 -24.60 14.41
CA GLU A 242 -27.37 -25.08 15.43
C GLU A 242 -26.35 -24.00 15.82
N GLN A 243 -25.76 -23.30 14.85
CA GLN A 243 -24.85 -22.18 15.11
C GLN A 243 -25.57 -21.05 15.86
N TYR A 244 -26.82 -20.76 15.52
CA TYR A 244 -27.59 -19.72 16.16
C TYR A 244 -27.91 -20.03 17.63
N GLU A 245 -28.25 -21.28 17.94
CA GLU A 245 -28.51 -21.70 19.32
C GLU A 245 -27.23 -21.69 20.19
N LYS A 246 -26.06 -22.03 19.61
CA LYS A 246 -24.77 -21.83 20.29
C LYS A 246 -24.50 -20.36 20.58
N LEU A 247 -24.74 -19.48 19.60
CA LEU A 247 -24.57 -18.04 19.76
C LEU A 247 -25.46 -17.45 20.84
N LYS A 248 -26.72 -17.89 20.95
CA LYS A 248 -27.62 -17.48 22.04
C LYS A 248 -27.14 -17.90 23.43
N GLN A 249 -26.45 -19.05 23.54
CA GLN A 249 -25.91 -19.51 24.81
C GLN A 249 -24.69 -18.69 25.23
N GLU A 250 -23.88 -18.27 24.26
CA GLU A 250 -22.64 -17.51 24.48
C GLU A 250 -22.87 -16.00 24.64
N ASP A 251 -23.84 -15.41 23.93
CA ASP A 251 -24.21 -14.00 24.02
C ASP A 251 -25.66 -13.84 24.50
N GLN A 252 -25.83 -13.29 25.70
CA GLN A 252 -27.15 -13.11 26.34
C GLN A 252 -28.00 -11.99 25.72
N ASN A 253 -27.46 -11.24 24.74
CA ASN A 253 -28.23 -10.21 24.06
C ASN A 253 -29.22 -10.83 23.07
N ASN A 254 -30.40 -10.21 22.92
CA ASN A 254 -31.41 -10.66 21.96
C ASN A 254 -30.94 -10.41 20.51
N ILE A 255 -30.28 -11.41 19.89
CA ILE A 255 -29.68 -11.33 18.55
C ILE A 255 -30.79 -11.21 17.47
N PRO A 256 -30.91 -10.05 16.78
CA PRO A 256 -31.91 -9.86 15.73
C PRO A 256 -31.63 -10.77 14.53
N ASN A 257 -32.68 -11.43 14.05
CA ASN A 257 -32.57 -12.44 13.01
C ASN A 257 -33.85 -12.55 12.17
N TYR A 258 -33.72 -13.17 11.01
CA TYR A 258 -34.83 -13.60 10.17
C TYR A 258 -34.68 -15.10 9.86
N ILE A 259 -35.70 -15.88 10.20
CA ILE A 259 -35.76 -17.29 9.82
C ILE A 259 -36.01 -17.35 8.31
N LEU A 260 -35.11 -17.98 7.57
CA LEU A 260 -35.29 -18.18 6.12
C LEU A 260 -36.04 -19.49 5.85
N ASP A 261 -35.67 -20.54 6.59
CA ASP A 261 -36.28 -21.88 6.53
C ASP A 261 -35.88 -22.71 7.76
N ASP A 262 -36.26 -23.99 7.78
CA ASP A 262 -35.98 -24.96 8.86
C ASP A 262 -34.49 -25.17 9.16
N LYS A 263 -33.59 -24.73 8.27
CA LYS A 263 -32.13 -24.93 8.40
C LYS A 263 -31.34 -23.64 8.50
N ARG A 264 -31.87 -22.52 7.97
CA ARG A 264 -31.10 -21.28 7.79
C ARG A 264 -31.73 -20.09 8.49
N ILE A 265 -30.88 -19.34 9.18
CA ILE A 265 -31.21 -18.08 9.83
C ILE A 265 -30.29 -17.00 9.26
N LYS A 266 -30.87 -15.85 8.92
CA LYS A 266 -30.14 -14.65 8.47
C LYS A 266 -29.99 -13.68 9.65
N LEU A 267 -28.76 -13.34 10.01
CA LEU A 267 -28.48 -12.35 11.05
C LEU A 267 -28.28 -10.96 10.47
N LEU A 268 -28.37 -9.93 11.31
CA LEU A 268 -28.10 -8.54 10.88
C LEU A 268 -26.62 -8.19 11.05
N ALA A 269 -25.90 -8.02 9.95
CA ALA A 269 -24.48 -7.61 9.96
C ALA A 269 -24.29 -6.28 10.71
N GLY A 270 -25.16 -5.29 10.46
CA GLY A 270 -25.11 -4.01 11.16
C GLY A 270 -25.23 -4.14 12.68
N TRP A 271 -26.04 -5.09 13.18
CA TRP A 271 -26.15 -5.34 14.62
C TRP A 271 -24.87 -5.99 15.17
N LEU A 272 -24.32 -6.99 14.49
CA LEU A 272 -23.06 -7.65 14.89
C LEU A 272 -21.90 -6.64 14.97
N ILE A 273 -21.79 -5.74 13.99
CA ILE A 273 -20.78 -4.69 13.95
C ILE A 273 -21.00 -3.67 15.08
N GLU A 274 -22.26 -3.29 15.34
CA GLU A 274 -22.62 -2.39 16.44
C GLU A 274 -22.26 -2.99 17.81
N GLN A 275 -22.51 -4.29 18.01
CA GLN A 275 -22.10 -4.97 19.25
C GLN A 275 -20.57 -4.98 19.42
N CYS A 276 -19.80 -4.98 18.35
CA CYS A 276 -18.35 -4.83 18.40
C CYS A 276 -17.89 -3.37 18.59
N ASN A 277 -18.79 -2.45 18.97
CA ASN A 277 -18.52 -1.04 19.22
C ASN A 277 -17.93 -0.27 18.02
N TRP A 278 -18.29 -0.67 16.80
CA TRP A 278 -17.79 -0.01 15.59
C TRP A 278 -18.68 1.12 15.09
N LYS A 279 -19.92 1.27 15.58
CA LYS A 279 -20.86 2.31 15.13
C LYS A 279 -20.34 3.71 15.44
N GLY A 280 -20.21 4.56 14.43
CA GLY A 280 -19.64 5.90 14.55
C GLY A 280 -18.14 5.93 14.87
N LYS A 281 -17.47 4.77 14.90
CA LYS A 281 -16.03 4.65 15.20
C LYS A 281 -15.22 4.84 13.92
N TYR A 282 -14.03 5.41 14.10
CA TYR A 282 -13.07 5.67 13.04
C TYR A 282 -11.76 4.92 13.29
N LEU A 283 -11.13 4.50 12.19
CA LEU A 283 -9.77 3.98 12.14
C LEU A 283 -8.99 4.83 11.12
N GLY A 284 -8.22 5.78 11.63
CA GLY A 284 -7.59 6.78 10.77
C GLY A 284 -8.65 7.65 10.07
N SER A 285 -8.56 7.75 8.75
CA SER A 285 -9.45 8.53 7.90
C SER A 285 -10.79 7.83 7.60
N ALA A 286 -10.86 6.50 7.73
CA ALA A 286 -12.07 5.72 7.45
C ALA A 286 -12.91 5.55 8.73
N GLY A 287 -14.23 5.51 8.60
CA GLY A 287 -15.10 5.21 9.74
C GLY A 287 -16.41 4.53 9.34
N THR A 288 -17.25 4.29 10.33
CA THR A 288 -18.65 3.89 10.09
C THR A 288 -19.60 5.03 10.36
N TRP A 289 -20.74 5.04 9.67
CA TRP A 289 -21.77 6.03 9.87
C TRP A 289 -22.39 5.93 11.27
N TYR A 290 -22.54 7.06 11.95
CA TYR A 290 -23.01 7.11 13.34
C TYR A 290 -24.45 6.61 13.51
N LEU A 291 -25.29 6.64 12.46
CA LEU A 291 -26.65 6.10 12.50
C LEU A 291 -26.72 4.62 12.09
N HIS A 292 -25.69 4.08 11.44
CA HIS A 292 -25.72 2.71 10.91
C HIS A 292 -24.33 2.09 10.75
N ALA A 293 -23.99 1.12 11.61
CA ALA A 293 -22.63 0.57 11.74
C ALA A 293 -22.11 -0.16 10.49
N ASN A 294 -23.00 -0.68 9.62
CA ASN A 294 -22.61 -1.34 8.38
C ASN A 294 -22.31 -0.37 7.21
N ILE A 295 -22.48 0.94 7.40
CA ILE A 295 -22.16 1.92 6.35
C ILE A 295 -20.76 2.44 6.62
N LEU A 296 -19.79 1.98 5.83
CA LEU A 296 -18.43 2.53 5.86
C LEU A 296 -18.38 3.81 5.04
N VAL A 297 -17.75 4.85 5.58
CA VAL A 297 -17.81 6.21 5.04
C VAL A 297 -16.41 6.76 4.74
N ASN A 298 -16.31 7.52 3.65
CA ASN A 298 -15.19 8.38 3.29
C ASN A 298 -15.40 9.78 3.88
N ASN A 299 -14.59 10.18 4.85
CA ASN A 299 -14.70 11.48 5.51
C ASN A 299 -13.93 12.61 4.80
N GLY A 300 -13.64 12.46 3.50
CA GLY A 300 -13.02 13.47 2.64
C GLY A 300 -11.51 13.29 2.40
N SER A 301 -10.79 12.66 3.33
CA SER A 301 -9.37 12.30 3.18
C SER A 301 -9.11 10.79 3.19
N THR A 302 -10.17 9.99 3.17
CA THR A 302 -10.07 8.52 3.17
C THR A 302 -9.61 8.04 1.80
N ASN A 303 -8.66 7.12 1.75
CA ASN A 303 -8.33 6.38 0.53
C ASN A 303 -8.90 4.96 0.59
N GLY A 304 -8.89 4.27 -0.54
CA GLY A 304 -9.40 2.90 -0.65
C GLY A 304 -8.75 1.91 0.31
N TYR A 305 -7.45 2.05 0.55
CA TYR A 305 -6.69 1.19 1.44
C TYR A 305 -7.09 1.35 2.91
N ASP A 306 -7.33 2.57 3.37
CA ASP A 306 -7.77 2.86 4.74
C ASP A 306 -9.17 2.27 4.98
N LEU A 307 -10.07 2.44 4.02
CA LEU A 307 -11.43 1.90 4.13
C LEU A 307 -11.44 0.37 4.09
N TRP A 308 -10.60 -0.22 3.25
CA TRP A 308 -10.39 -1.67 3.25
C TRP A 308 -9.77 -2.18 4.55
N THR A 309 -8.84 -1.42 5.14
CA THR A 309 -8.24 -1.76 6.43
C THR A 309 -9.28 -1.72 7.56
N LEU A 310 -10.12 -0.68 7.62
CA LEU A 310 -11.25 -0.61 8.53
C LEU A 310 -12.18 -1.83 8.36
N ALA A 311 -12.52 -2.19 7.13
CA ALA A 311 -13.36 -3.35 6.86
C ALA A 311 -12.73 -4.65 7.38
N LYS A 312 -11.41 -4.83 7.23
CA LYS A 312 -10.70 -6.01 7.77
C LYS A 312 -10.74 -6.07 9.30
N GLU A 313 -10.54 -4.94 9.99
CA GLU A 313 -10.61 -4.86 11.46
C GLU A 313 -12.03 -5.18 11.95
N ILE A 314 -13.06 -4.58 11.34
CA ILE A 314 -14.47 -4.88 11.65
C ILE A 314 -14.75 -6.38 11.50
N ARG A 315 -14.30 -6.97 10.40
CA ARG A 315 -14.49 -8.41 10.15
C ARG A 315 -13.77 -9.26 11.19
N ALA A 316 -12.53 -8.91 11.55
CA ALA A 316 -11.74 -9.64 12.54
C ALA A 316 -12.41 -9.59 13.92
N ASP A 317 -12.93 -8.45 14.34
CA ASP A 317 -13.62 -8.30 15.63
C ASP A 317 -14.95 -9.08 15.67
N VAL A 318 -15.74 -9.04 14.59
CA VAL A 318 -16.99 -9.81 14.50
C VAL A 318 -16.71 -11.31 14.48
N GLU A 319 -15.68 -11.75 13.75
CA GLU A 319 -15.26 -13.15 13.71
C GLU A 319 -14.75 -13.62 15.08
N LYS A 320 -13.95 -12.79 15.77
CA LYS A 320 -13.45 -13.08 17.11
C LYS A 320 -14.57 -13.18 18.15
N ARG A 321 -15.57 -12.30 18.09
CA ARG A 321 -16.65 -12.25 19.08
C ARG A 321 -17.76 -13.28 18.83
N PHE A 322 -18.17 -13.44 17.58
CA PHE A 322 -19.35 -14.22 17.22
C PHE A 322 -19.03 -15.48 16.41
N SER A 323 -17.76 -15.78 16.15
CA SER A 323 -17.37 -16.87 15.23
C SER A 323 -18.07 -16.81 13.87
N ILE A 324 -18.45 -15.59 13.45
CA ILE A 324 -19.13 -15.31 12.19
C ILE A 324 -18.22 -14.43 11.36
N ARG A 325 -17.88 -14.93 10.18
CA ARG A 325 -17.12 -14.19 9.18
C ARG A 325 -18.07 -13.36 8.31
N LEU A 326 -17.91 -12.03 8.35
CA LEU A 326 -18.64 -11.13 7.46
C LEU A 326 -18.00 -11.12 6.06
N GLU A 327 -18.83 -11.21 5.04
CA GLU A 327 -18.42 -11.12 3.64
C GLU A 327 -18.82 -9.77 3.04
N PRO A 328 -17.92 -9.06 2.33
CA PRO A 328 -18.26 -7.80 1.66
C PRO A 328 -19.38 -7.97 0.63
N GLU A 329 -20.37 -7.09 0.69
CA GLU A 329 -21.36 -6.89 -0.39
C GLU A 329 -20.76 -6.01 -1.50
N VAL A 330 -19.93 -5.04 -1.11
CA VAL A 330 -19.19 -4.14 -1.99
C VAL A 330 -18.11 -4.91 -2.76
N HIS A 331 -18.04 -4.68 -4.07
CA HIS A 331 -17.05 -5.31 -4.93
C HIS A 331 -15.71 -4.58 -4.82
N ILE A 332 -14.68 -5.32 -4.41
CA ILE A 332 -13.36 -4.78 -4.08
C ILE A 332 -12.46 -4.80 -5.32
N ILE A 333 -12.09 -3.62 -5.82
CA ILE A 333 -11.21 -3.42 -6.98
C ILE A 333 -9.81 -3.04 -6.50
N ARG A 334 -8.81 -3.81 -6.92
CA ARG A 334 -7.42 -3.73 -6.45
C ARG A 334 -6.45 -4.02 -7.59
N MET A 335 -5.34 -3.30 -7.69
CA MET A 335 -4.28 -3.51 -8.67
C MET A 335 -3.64 -4.87 -8.46
N PHE A 336 -3.68 -5.71 -9.48
CA PHE A 336 -2.82 -6.88 -9.50
C PHE A 336 -1.39 -6.47 -9.89
N LYS A 337 -0.65 -6.05 -8.87
CA LYS A 337 0.77 -6.33 -8.63
C LYS A 337 1.08 -6.05 -7.15
N SER A 338 0.35 -6.71 -6.27
CA SER A 338 0.64 -6.74 -4.84
C SER A 338 -0.08 -7.92 -4.20
N ILE A 339 0.61 -9.04 -4.07
CA ILE A 339 0.90 -9.79 -2.83
C ILE A 339 -0.05 -9.63 -1.63
N ARG A 340 -0.54 -8.44 -1.33
CA ARG A 340 -1.44 -8.12 -0.20
C ARG A 340 -2.86 -8.66 -0.35
N ASP A 341 -3.17 -9.26 -1.48
CA ASP A 341 -4.48 -9.79 -1.81
C ASP A 341 -4.63 -11.30 -1.62
N MET A 342 -3.52 -11.97 -1.31
CA MET A 342 -3.52 -13.30 -0.73
C MET A 342 -3.78 -13.18 0.77
N LYS A 343 -4.69 -14.00 1.32
CA LYS A 343 -4.98 -14.01 2.79
C LYS A 343 -3.73 -14.20 3.64
N SER A 344 -2.69 -14.72 3.02
CA SER A 344 -1.36 -14.90 3.56
C SER A 344 -0.49 -15.15 2.35
N SER A 345 0.33 -14.17 2.02
CA SER A 345 1.42 -14.40 1.11
C SER A 345 2.44 -15.22 1.91
N LYS A 346 2.64 -16.47 1.51
CA LYS A 346 3.53 -17.41 2.21
C LYS A 346 4.72 -17.69 1.33
N LEU A 347 5.90 -17.40 1.84
CA LEU A 347 7.14 -17.85 1.25
C LEU A 347 7.37 -19.30 1.70
N ILE A 348 7.39 -20.25 0.77
CA ILE A 348 7.72 -21.64 1.10
C ILE A 348 9.16 -21.94 0.71
N ILE A 349 9.94 -22.34 1.71
CA ILE A 349 11.35 -22.71 1.57
C ILE A 349 11.46 -24.22 1.74
N LYS A 350 11.97 -24.92 0.71
CA LYS A 350 12.18 -26.38 0.69
C LYS A 350 13.63 -26.73 0.39
N LYS A 351 14.10 -27.88 0.91
CA LYS A 351 15.50 -28.33 0.78
C LYS A 351 15.94 -28.59 -0.67
N ASN A 352 15.09 -29.20 -1.49
CA ASN A 352 15.43 -29.55 -2.89
C ASN A 352 15.45 -28.35 -3.85
N ASN A 353 15.07 -27.17 -3.35
CA ASN A 353 14.90 -25.96 -4.14
C ASN A 353 16.03 -24.95 -3.95
N LEU A 354 16.97 -25.16 -3.03
CA LEU A 354 17.98 -24.15 -2.72
C LEU A 354 19.03 -23.98 -3.82
N TRP A 355 19.21 -24.96 -4.72
CA TRP A 355 20.28 -24.95 -5.71
C TRP A 355 19.84 -25.65 -7.02
N LYS A 356 19.26 -24.90 -7.98
CA LYS A 356 18.91 -25.46 -9.31
C LYS A 356 20.05 -25.48 -10.33
N ASN A 357 21.21 -24.86 -10.04
CA ASN A 357 22.31 -24.76 -11.00
C ASN A 357 23.67 -24.94 -10.32
N GLU A 358 24.53 -25.81 -10.85
CA GLU A 358 25.93 -25.98 -10.42
C GLU A 358 26.84 -24.80 -10.87
N ASN A 359 26.33 -23.90 -11.72
CA ASN A 359 27.03 -22.72 -12.23
C ASN A 359 26.47 -21.41 -11.65
N ILE A 360 26.57 -21.25 -10.34
CA ILE A 360 26.10 -20.06 -9.63
C ILE A 360 27.06 -18.90 -9.94
N LYS A 361 26.51 -17.76 -10.36
CA LYS A 361 27.29 -16.53 -10.48
C LYS A 361 27.86 -16.15 -9.10
N LYS A 362 29.18 -16.24 -8.94
CA LYS A 362 29.92 -15.82 -7.73
C LYS A 362 30.19 -14.31 -7.66
N THR A 363 29.62 -13.55 -8.59
CA THR A 363 29.84 -12.11 -8.73
C THR A 363 28.51 -11.39 -8.61
N ILE A 364 28.44 -10.43 -7.68
CA ILE A 364 27.23 -9.69 -7.33
C ILE A 364 27.51 -8.21 -7.50
N ASP A 365 26.73 -7.55 -8.35
CA ASP A 365 26.70 -6.09 -8.40
C ASP A 365 25.79 -5.59 -7.27
N ILE A 366 26.36 -4.89 -6.30
CA ILE A 366 25.62 -4.32 -5.18
C ILE A 366 25.20 -2.89 -5.54
N PRO A 367 23.89 -2.55 -5.49
CA PRO A 367 23.45 -1.19 -5.73
C PRO A 367 23.75 -0.28 -4.55
N THR A 368 23.72 0.99 -4.86
CA THR A 368 24.09 2.09 -3.98
C THR A 368 22.92 2.45 -3.06
N ASP A 369 23.18 3.19 -1.98
CA ASP A 369 22.18 3.50 -0.95
C ASP A 369 20.92 4.15 -1.57
N LYS A 370 19.82 3.39 -1.55
CA LYS A 370 18.52 3.80 -2.09
C LYS A 370 17.99 5.05 -1.40
N ASN A 371 18.23 5.23 -0.10
CA ASN A 371 17.78 6.40 0.64
C ASN A 371 18.60 7.62 0.24
N VAL A 372 19.91 7.46 0.04
CA VAL A 372 20.78 8.53 -0.45
C VAL A 372 20.34 9.00 -1.83
N CYS A 373 20.04 8.08 -2.76
CA CYS A 373 19.51 8.44 -4.08
C CYS A 373 18.25 9.32 -3.94
N VAL A 374 17.31 8.86 -3.13
CA VAL A 374 16.04 9.55 -2.88
C VAL A 374 16.27 10.94 -2.25
N HIS A 375 17.14 11.07 -1.24
CA HIS A 375 17.45 12.36 -0.63
C HIS A 375 18.10 13.33 -1.61
N LEU A 376 18.97 12.83 -2.50
CA LEU A 376 19.63 13.64 -3.52
C LEU A 376 18.66 14.12 -4.61
N LEU A 377 17.73 13.27 -5.07
CA LEU A 377 16.67 13.65 -6.00
C LEU A 377 15.86 14.83 -5.45
N PHE A 378 15.48 14.74 -4.18
CA PHE A 378 14.71 15.77 -3.50
C PHE A 378 15.53 17.03 -3.16
N ALA A 379 16.81 16.87 -2.82
CA ALA A 379 17.72 17.99 -2.61
C ALA A 379 17.91 18.82 -3.89
N ALA A 380 17.97 18.17 -5.07
CA ALA A 380 18.02 18.85 -6.36
C ALA A 380 16.86 19.83 -6.54
N ILE A 381 15.65 19.34 -6.25
CA ILE A 381 14.39 20.10 -6.36
C ILE A 381 14.42 21.28 -5.40
N GLY A 382 14.77 21.04 -4.12
CA GLY A 382 14.85 22.08 -3.10
C GLY A 382 15.89 23.16 -3.42
N LEU A 383 17.07 22.79 -3.93
CA LEU A 383 18.16 23.73 -4.22
C LEU A 383 18.06 24.41 -5.60
N ARG A 384 17.13 23.97 -6.47
CA ARG A 384 17.00 24.41 -7.87
C ARG A 384 18.30 24.29 -8.67
N ARG A 385 18.99 23.16 -8.52
CA ARG A 385 20.24 22.87 -9.25
C ARG A 385 20.07 21.64 -10.13
N ASN A 386 20.80 21.60 -11.25
CA ASN A 386 20.85 20.36 -12.00
C ASN A 386 21.70 19.35 -11.23
N ILE A 387 21.19 18.14 -11.11
CA ILE A 387 21.99 16.99 -10.70
C ILE A 387 22.15 16.08 -11.91
N CYS A 388 23.39 15.75 -12.22
CA CYS A 388 23.74 14.74 -13.19
C CYS A 388 24.28 13.51 -12.44
N PHE A 389 23.52 12.42 -12.45
CA PHE A 389 24.04 11.12 -12.07
C PHE A 389 24.80 10.55 -13.27
N VAL A 390 26.09 10.26 -13.11
CA VAL A 390 26.95 9.69 -14.16
C VAL A 390 27.29 8.25 -13.76
N ASN A 391 27.26 7.32 -14.72
CA ASN A 391 27.61 5.89 -14.55
C ASN A 391 26.82 5.11 -13.48
N GLY A 392 25.79 4.38 -13.92
CA GLY A 392 25.21 3.28 -13.13
C GLY A 392 23.86 3.59 -12.48
N PHE A 393 23.29 4.78 -12.72
CA PHE A 393 21.96 5.14 -12.21
C PHE A 393 20.89 4.13 -12.65
N SER A 394 20.87 3.68 -13.90
CA SER A 394 19.75 2.91 -14.47
C SER A 394 19.72 1.42 -14.13
N LYS A 395 20.86 0.79 -13.79
CA LYS A 395 20.98 -0.67 -13.87
C LYS A 395 20.32 -1.42 -12.72
N ASN A 396 20.04 -0.76 -11.60
CA ASN A 396 19.46 -1.38 -10.40
C ASN A 396 18.62 -0.37 -9.58
N LEU A 397 17.81 0.47 -10.24
CA LEU A 397 16.94 1.42 -9.51
C LEU A 397 15.93 0.67 -8.66
N SER A 398 15.85 1.05 -7.39
CA SER A 398 14.81 0.53 -6.49
C SER A 398 13.44 1.04 -6.93
N TYR A 399 12.40 0.29 -6.57
CA TYR A 399 11.01 0.70 -6.80
C TYR A 399 10.70 2.07 -6.17
N ASP A 400 11.29 2.38 -5.01
CA ASP A 400 11.12 3.67 -4.33
C ASP A 400 11.71 4.83 -5.15
N VAL A 401 12.89 4.64 -5.75
CA VAL A 401 13.50 5.65 -6.63
C VAL A 401 12.68 5.84 -7.90
N ILE A 402 12.20 4.76 -8.50
CA ILE A 402 11.33 4.81 -9.70
C ILE A 402 10.05 5.60 -9.41
N ARG A 403 9.40 5.34 -8.27
CA ARG A 403 8.19 6.06 -7.87
C ARG A 403 8.42 7.55 -7.66
N ILE A 404 9.58 7.94 -7.15
CA ILE A 404 9.91 9.35 -6.99
C ILE A 404 10.18 10.01 -8.34
N LEU A 405 10.87 9.33 -9.25
CA LEU A 405 11.07 9.85 -10.61
C LEU A 405 9.73 10.00 -11.34
N GLN A 406 8.82 9.03 -11.20
CA GLN A 406 7.45 9.13 -11.71
C GLN A 406 6.70 10.31 -11.08
N TRP A 407 6.78 10.46 -9.76
CA TRP A 407 6.17 11.61 -9.07
C TRP A 407 6.73 12.95 -9.55
N ILE A 408 8.04 13.05 -9.77
CA ILE A 408 8.68 14.26 -10.30
C ILE A 408 8.12 14.61 -11.68
N ASP A 409 7.92 13.61 -12.54
CA ASP A 409 7.37 13.76 -13.90
C ASP A 409 5.87 14.09 -13.88
N ASP A 410 5.08 13.30 -13.15
CA ASP A 410 3.61 13.40 -13.05
C ASP A 410 3.15 14.77 -12.52
N TYR A 411 3.91 15.34 -11.58
CA TYR A 411 3.63 16.66 -11.00
C TYR A 411 4.47 17.79 -11.62
N ASN A 412 5.20 17.48 -12.69
CA ASN A 412 6.04 18.41 -13.44
C ASN A 412 7.02 19.19 -12.54
N ILE A 413 7.57 18.53 -11.51
CA ILE A 413 8.45 19.13 -10.49
C ILE A 413 9.83 19.44 -11.07
N ALA A 414 10.32 18.59 -11.97
CA ALA A 414 11.59 18.75 -12.67
C ALA A 414 11.56 17.99 -14.00
N ASN A 415 12.29 18.47 -15.00
CA ASN A 415 12.49 17.72 -16.24
C ASN A 415 13.53 16.62 -16.01
N LEU A 416 13.21 15.40 -16.45
CA LEU A 416 14.08 14.23 -16.35
C LEU A 416 14.65 13.89 -17.74
N HIS A 417 15.97 13.89 -17.87
CA HIS A 417 16.65 13.51 -19.12
C HIS A 417 17.59 12.33 -18.89
N PHE A 418 17.26 11.18 -19.49
CA PHE A 418 18.09 9.98 -19.45
C PHE A 418 19.00 9.91 -20.67
N SER A 419 20.32 9.80 -20.46
CA SER A 419 21.30 9.58 -21.53
C SER A 419 21.95 8.20 -21.44
N ASN A 420 21.97 7.50 -22.59
CA ASN A 420 22.65 6.21 -22.82
C ASN A 420 22.40 5.11 -21.77
N HIS A 421 21.24 5.11 -21.10
CA HIS A 421 20.93 4.21 -19.99
C HIS A 421 22.01 4.18 -18.90
N GLN A 422 22.78 5.24 -18.67
CA GLN A 422 23.81 5.25 -17.63
C GLN A 422 23.78 6.52 -16.79
N SER A 423 23.15 7.58 -17.31
CA SER A 423 23.06 8.86 -16.63
C SER A 423 21.64 9.43 -16.63
N LEU A 424 21.31 10.14 -15.55
CA LEU A 424 20.09 10.91 -15.39
C LEU A 424 20.47 12.36 -15.06
N THR A 425 19.99 13.29 -15.88
CA THR A 425 20.02 14.72 -15.58
C THR A 425 18.63 15.17 -15.13
N ILE A 426 18.58 15.90 -14.02
CA ILE A 426 17.34 16.45 -13.46
C ILE A 426 17.44 17.96 -13.48
N THR A 427 16.45 18.62 -14.05
CA THR A 427 16.38 20.08 -14.12
C THR A 427 15.12 20.57 -13.42
N PRO A 428 15.21 21.11 -12.19
CA PRO A 428 14.06 21.58 -11.42
C PRO A 428 13.26 22.65 -12.15
N ASN A 429 11.93 22.55 -12.13
CA ASN A 429 11.04 23.54 -12.72
C ASN A 429 10.74 24.68 -11.74
N GLU A 430 10.25 25.80 -12.26
CA GLU A 430 9.74 26.88 -11.41
C GLU A 430 8.37 26.53 -10.84
N HIS A 431 8.25 26.58 -9.52
CA HIS A 431 7.00 26.40 -8.79
C HIS A 431 6.74 27.57 -7.84
N LYS A 432 5.46 27.81 -7.53
CA LYS A 432 5.01 28.75 -6.47
C LYS A 432 4.61 28.03 -5.18
N LEU A 433 4.34 26.73 -5.26
CA LEU A 433 3.94 25.84 -4.18
C LEU A 433 4.37 24.44 -4.57
N ILE A 434 4.98 23.69 -3.65
CA ILE A 434 5.22 22.26 -3.79
C ILE A 434 4.35 21.52 -2.79
N ASP A 435 3.55 20.56 -3.29
CA ASP A 435 2.67 19.72 -2.48
C ASP A 435 3.35 18.40 -2.14
N LEU A 436 3.96 18.32 -0.97
CA LEU A 436 4.66 17.11 -0.52
C LEU A 436 3.71 15.98 -0.09
N THR A 437 2.40 16.23 0.02
CA THR A 437 1.43 15.15 0.31
C THR A 437 1.38 14.11 -0.79
N THR A 438 1.60 14.56 -2.02
CA THR A 438 1.67 13.70 -3.21
C THR A 438 2.93 12.82 -3.21
N ALA A 439 3.94 13.16 -2.39
CA ALA A 439 5.14 12.36 -2.12
C ALA A 439 5.08 11.57 -0.79
N SER A 440 3.90 11.47 -0.15
CA SER A 440 3.70 10.78 1.14
C SER A 440 4.03 9.27 1.12
N PHE A 441 4.20 8.68 -0.06
CA PHE A 441 4.73 7.32 -0.17
C PHE A 441 6.23 7.23 0.17
N SER A 442 6.97 8.33 0.04
CA SER A 442 8.41 8.38 0.28
C SER A 442 8.72 8.93 1.67
N ARG A 443 9.49 8.16 2.45
CA ARG A 443 9.91 8.57 3.80
C ARG A 443 10.85 9.76 3.82
N ALA A 444 11.56 10.01 2.73
CA ALA A 444 12.47 11.13 2.61
C ALA A 444 11.78 12.48 2.39
N SER A 445 10.47 12.48 2.10
CA SER A 445 9.70 13.71 1.87
C SER A 445 9.72 14.65 3.08
N ILE A 446 9.81 14.14 4.32
CA ILE A 446 9.95 14.99 5.52
C ILE A 446 11.34 15.58 5.65
N ASP A 447 12.38 14.86 5.23
CA ASP A 447 13.77 15.27 5.43
C ASP A 447 14.18 16.44 4.54
N ILE A 448 13.30 16.91 3.67
CA ILE A 448 13.57 17.97 2.70
C ILE A 448 12.58 19.12 2.82
N ALA A 449 11.54 18.99 3.66
CA ALA A 449 10.42 19.90 3.70
C ALA A 449 10.88 21.32 4.03
N GLY A 450 11.83 21.48 4.95
CA GLY A 450 12.40 22.77 5.32
C GLY A 450 13.23 23.40 4.21
N ASN A 451 13.98 22.60 3.44
CA ASN A 451 14.69 23.09 2.27
C ASN A 451 13.70 23.65 1.23
N ILE A 452 12.70 22.86 0.86
CA ILE A 452 11.66 23.28 -0.10
C ILE A 452 10.91 24.52 0.42
N LEU A 453 10.59 24.56 1.72
CA LEU A 453 9.93 25.71 2.35
C LEU A 453 10.76 26.99 2.28
N LEU A 454 12.08 26.89 2.50
CA LEU A 454 13.00 28.02 2.39
C LEU A 454 13.12 28.52 0.94
N THR A 455 13.07 27.63 -0.04
CA THR A 455 13.22 27.96 -1.45
C THR A 455 11.96 28.54 -2.08
N TYR A 456 10.81 27.92 -1.81
CA TYR A 456 9.54 28.25 -2.47
C TYR A 456 8.62 29.11 -1.61
N GLY A 457 8.93 29.29 -0.32
CA GLY A 457 8.18 30.14 0.63
C GLY A 457 6.87 29.53 1.13
N ILE A 458 6.31 28.57 0.41
CA ILE A 458 5.08 27.86 0.75
C ILE A 458 5.23 26.37 0.40
N VAL A 459 4.94 25.49 1.35
CA VAL A 459 4.89 24.03 1.16
C VAL A 459 3.60 23.47 1.72
N HIS A 460 2.84 22.76 0.89
CA HIS A 460 1.64 22.06 1.31
C HIS A 460 2.01 20.65 1.77
N CYS A 461 1.59 20.29 2.98
CA CYS A 461 2.06 19.08 3.65
C CYS A 461 1.08 18.61 4.75
N ILE A 462 0.10 17.81 4.36
CA ILE A 462 -0.91 17.16 5.20
C ILE A 462 -0.37 15.89 5.88
N GLU A 463 0.38 15.05 5.16
CA GLU A 463 0.98 13.81 5.66
C GLU A 463 2.33 13.59 4.98
N LEU A 464 3.37 13.25 5.74
CA LEU A 464 4.67 12.92 5.19
C LEU A 464 4.94 11.44 5.31
N GLY A 465 5.67 10.91 4.34
CA GLY A 465 5.90 9.49 4.28
C GLY A 465 6.66 8.98 5.49
N GLY A 466 6.24 7.80 5.97
CA GLY A 466 6.92 7.06 7.04
C GLY A 466 6.65 7.52 8.46
N CYS A 467 5.88 8.59 8.65
CA CYS A 467 5.75 9.25 9.94
C CYS A 467 4.37 9.92 10.04
N GLN A 468 3.40 9.21 10.63
CA GLN A 468 2.14 9.83 11.08
C GLN A 468 2.51 10.90 12.11
N PHE A 469 2.27 12.17 11.80
CA PHE A 469 2.58 13.38 12.60
C PHE A 469 2.18 13.31 14.09
N THR A 470 1.46 12.27 14.50
CA THR A 470 0.84 12.10 15.82
C THR A 470 1.23 10.82 16.56
N LYS A 471 2.08 9.93 16.00
CA LYS A 471 2.37 8.60 16.62
C LYS A 471 3.83 8.14 16.64
N ARG A 472 4.76 8.89 16.05
CA ARG A 472 6.23 8.72 16.23
C ARG A 472 6.79 10.08 16.64
N PRO A 473 7.96 10.18 17.32
CA PRO A 473 8.51 11.47 17.72
C PRO A 473 9.07 12.22 16.48
N ILE A 474 8.16 12.74 15.66
CA ILE A 474 8.37 13.63 14.51
C ILE A 474 8.57 15.07 14.99
N ASP A 475 8.34 15.31 16.28
CA ASP A 475 8.44 16.59 16.96
C ASP A 475 9.72 17.35 16.58
N ARG A 476 10.83 16.66 16.33
CA ARG A 476 12.09 17.32 15.95
C ARG A 476 12.14 17.83 14.51
N HIS A 477 11.53 17.17 13.53
CA HIS A 477 11.43 17.75 12.20
C HIS A 477 10.47 18.95 12.19
N LEU A 478 9.38 18.87 12.95
CA LEU A 478 8.49 20.01 13.18
C LEU A 478 9.21 21.18 13.86
N ASN A 479 9.96 20.90 14.92
CA ASN A 479 10.76 21.90 15.62
C ASN A 479 11.79 22.55 14.68
N LEU A 480 12.36 21.78 13.75
CA LEU A 480 13.23 22.32 12.71
C LEU A 480 12.49 23.29 11.80
N LEU A 481 11.32 22.90 11.26
CA LEU A 481 10.49 23.78 10.42
C LEU A 481 10.12 25.08 11.15
N VAL A 482 9.74 24.97 12.43
CA VAL A 482 9.44 26.14 13.28
C VAL A 482 10.68 27.00 13.52
N ALA A 483 11.85 26.38 13.79
CA ALA A 483 13.12 27.10 13.99
C ALA A 483 13.57 27.85 12.71
N LEU A 484 13.20 27.34 11.53
CA LEU A 484 13.37 28.02 10.25
C LEU A 484 12.37 29.18 10.04
N GLY A 485 11.54 29.50 11.02
CA GLY A 485 10.50 30.52 10.91
C GLY A 485 9.26 30.04 10.15
N GLY A 486 9.10 28.73 10.00
CA GLY A 486 7.89 28.10 9.51
C GLY A 486 6.75 28.22 10.51
N TYR A 487 5.54 28.45 10.02
CA TYR A 487 4.31 28.28 10.79
C TYR A 487 3.29 27.54 9.94
N THR A 488 2.33 26.91 10.60
CA THR A 488 1.25 26.20 9.92
C THR A 488 0.01 27.08 9.80
N ASP A 489 -0.62 27.08 8.63
CA ASP A 489 -2.01 27.51 8.45
C ASP A 489 -2.91 26.27 8.43
N ASP A 490 -4.00 26.29 9.20
CA ASP A 490 -4.93 25.17 9.41
C ASP A 490 -4.28 23.80 9.73
N GLY A 491 -3.06 23.82 10.28
CA GLY A 491 -2.28 22.64 10.66
C GLY A 491 -1.75 21.80 9.49
N LYS A 492 -1.84 22.26 8.25
CA LYS A 492 -1.57 21.45 7.03
C LYS A 492 -0.66 22.12 5.99
N ILE A 493 -0.52 23.44 6.04
CA ILE A 493 0.30 24.18 5.07
C ILE A 493 1.36 24.92 5.85
N PHE A 494 2.62 24.72 5.49
CA PHE A 494 3.72 25.44 6.11
C PHE A 494 4.06 26.67 5.27
N TYR A 495 4.17 27.80 5.97
CA TYR A 495 4.56 29.10 5.41
C TYR A 495 5.82 29.59 6.08
N LEU A 496 6.70 30.21 5.30
CA LEU A 496 7.88 30.87 5.84
C LEU A 496 7.51 32.28 6.31
N LYS A 497 7.48 32.53 7.62
CA LYS A 497 7.25 33.86 8.21
C LYS A 497 8.52 34.70 8.25
N LYS A 498 9.67 34.05 8.40
CA LYS A 498 10.95 34.72 8.58
C LYS A 498 11.60 34.99 7.23
N ASP A 499 11.86 36.26 6.93
CA ASP A 499 12.64 36.65 5.76
C ASP A 499 14.13 36.46 6.03
N TRP A 500 14.64 35.30 5.65
CA TRP A 500 16.05 34.98 5.79
C TRP A 500 16.95 35.77 4.83
N LYS A 501 16.43 36.31 3.72
CA LYS A 501 17.25 37.02 2.71
C LYS A 501 17.87 38.30 3.26
N ASN A 502 17.18 38.96 4.19
CA ASN A 502 17.59 40.22 4.81
C ASN A 502 18.00 40.06 6.27
N SER A 503 18.17 38.83 6.76
CA SER A 503 18.45 38.54 8.17
C SER A 503 19.96 38.51 8.43
N ASN A 504 20.40 39.07 9.57
CA ASN A 504 21.77 38.91 10.06
C ASN A 504 21.92 37.78 11.08
N ASP A 505 20.90 36.94 11.22
CA ASP A 505 20.80 35.94 12.29
C ASP A 505 21.78 34.78 12.12
N LYS A 506 21.99 34.07 13.22
CA LYS A 506 22.62 32.75 13.24
C LYS A 506 21.56 31.69 13.38
N PHE A 507 21.71 30.59 12.66
CA PHE A 507 20.85 29.42 12.79
C PHE A 507 21.58 28.34 13.60
N VAL A 508 20.99 27.88 14.70
CA VAL A 508 21.56 26.82 15.53
C VAL A 508 20.50 25.75 15.76
N PHE A 509 20.84 24.49 15.53
CA PHE A 509 19.89 23.39 15.70
C PHE A 509 20.56 22.14 16.30
N ASP A 510 19.83 21.46 17.19
CA ASP A 510 20.24 20.20 17.83
C ASP A 510 19.52 19.04 17.14
N CYS A 511 20.29 18.13 16.55
CA CYS A 511 19.79 17.02 15.75
C CYS A 511 19.34 15.81 16.59
N ARG A 512 19.32 15.94 17.93
CA ARG A 512 18.78 14.90 18.82
C ARG A 512 17.27 14.82 18.79
N THR A 513 16.74 13.60 18.84
CA THR A 513 15.35 13.28 19.12
C THR A 513 14.92 13.81 20.50
N THR A 514 13.63 13.71 20.81
CA THR A 514 13.08 14.00 22.15
C THR A 514 13.72 13.16 23.25
N ASN A 515 14.23 11.97 22.90
CA ASN A 515 14.91 11.05 23.83
C ASN A 515 16.42 11.33 23.93
N GLY A 516 16.94 12.40 23.31
CA GLY A 516 18.35 12.79 23.43
C GLY A 516 19.32 12.05 22.50
N ILE A 517 18.81 11.37 21.46
CA ILE A 517 19.60 10.52 20.56
C ILE A 517 19.72 11.19 19.19
N SER A 518 20.92 11.26 18.59
CA SER A 518 21.11 11.82 17.24
C SER A 518 20.25 11.08 16.20
N SER A 519 19.52 11.81 15.34
CA SER A 519 18.67 11.20 14.30
C SER A 519 19.22 11.46 12.90
N VAL A 520 19.35 10.40 12.09
CA VAL A 520 19.74 10.46 10.67
C VAL A 520 18.81 11.37 9.89
N GLY A 521 17.50 11.14 9.95
CA GLY A 521 16.52 11.94 9.21
C GLY A 521 16.54 13.41 9.62
N VAL A 522 16.58 13.69 10.94
CA VAL A 522 16.64 15.08 11.44
C VAL A 522 17.94 15.76 11.03
N THR A 523 19.06 15.03 11.04
CA THR A 523 20.37 15.54 10.62
C THR A 523 20.38 15.86 9.13
N ILE A 524 19.88 14.97 8.27
CA ILE A 524 19.75 15.20 6.83
C ILE A 524 18.82 16.40 6.58
N HIS A 525 17.71 16.48 7.31
CA HIS A 525 16.78 17.61 7.22
C HIS A 525 17.44 18.94 7.58
N ALA A 526 18.14 18.98 8.70
CA ALA A 526 18.82 20.18 9.15
C ALA A 526 19.95 20.60 8.19
N ILE A 527 20.73 19.65 7.68
CA ILE A 527 21.78 19.90 6.68
C ILE A 527 21.17 20.51 5.42
N LEU A 528 20.14 19.89 4.85
CA LEU A 528 19.50 20.37 3.62
C LEU A 528 18.86 21.75 3.82
N SER A 529 18.21 22.00 4.95
CA SER A 529 17.69 23.32 5.29
C SER A 529 18.80 24.37 5.44
N CYS A 530 19.94 24.02 6.05
CA CYS A 530 21.09 24.93 6.13
C CYS A 530 21.62 25.30 4.74
N CYS A 531 21.50 24.42 3.74
CA CYS A 531 21.96 24.71 2.38
C CYS A 531 21.02 25.61 1.60
N ALA A 532 19.73 25.57 1.93
CA ALA A 532 18.73 26.48 1.36
C ALA A 532 18.76 27.86 2.02
N LEU A 533 19.32 27.99 3.23
CA LEU A 533 19.48 29.29 3.87
C LEU A 533 20.44 30.19 3.08
N PRO A 534 20.23 31.52 3.09
CA PRO A 534 21.15 32.47 2.48
C PRO A 534 22.57 32.32 3.03
N THR A 535 23.56 32.53 2.16
CA THR A 535 24.97 32.23 2.45
C THR A 535 25.59 33.08 3.56
N HIS A 536 25.04 34.26 3.80
CA HIS A 536 25.48 35.16 4.87
C HIS A 536 24.96 34.74 6.27
N ILE A 537 24.06 33.76 6.34
CA ILE A 537 23.55 33.18 7.60
C ILE A 537 24.54 32.14 8.09
N GLN A 538 25.10 32.28 9.29
CA GLN A 538 25.94 31.24 9.86
C GLN A 538 25.06 30.12 10.41
N CYS A 539 25.32 28.86 10.06
CA CYS A 539 24.56 27.72 10.57
C CYS A 539 25.43 26.81 11.42
N LYS A 540 24.96 26.40 12.59
CA LYS A 540 25.61 25.41 13.46
C LYS A 540 24.64 24.28 13.78
N LEU A 541 24.98 23.08 13.34
CA LEU A 541 24.28 21.86 13.72
C LEU A 541 25.07 21.15 14.82
N THR A 542 24.38 20.68 15.84
CA THR A 542 24.96 19.96 16.97
C THR A 542 24.33 18.58 17.10
N SER A 543 25.08 17.65 17.70
CA SER A 543 24.65 16.26 17.92
C SER A 543 24.25 15.57 16.62
N ILE A 544 24.98 15.82 15.54
CA ILE A 544 24.69 15.21 14.23
C ILE A 544 24.85 13.68 14.27
N ALA A 545 24.04 13.00 13.47
CA ALA A 545 24.22 11.59 13.17
C ALA A 545 25.39 11.44 12.17
N LEU A 546 26.18 10.36 12.26
CA LEU A 546 27.42 10.15 11.49
C LEU A 546 27.38 8.93 10.56
N GLU A 547 26.19 8.43 10.28
CA GLU A 547 25.95 7.32 9.37
C GLU A 547 26.37 7.66 7.93
N LEU A 548 26.65 6.63 7.13
CA LEU A 548 27.12 6.79 5.75
C LEU A 548 26.18 7.65 4.90
N SER A 549 24.86 7.51 5.06
CA SER A 549 23.90 8.35 4.34
C SER A 549 24.07 9.83 4.66
N VAL A 550 24.36 10.18 5.92
CA VAL A 550 24.64 11.56 6.34
C VAL A 550 25.99 12.02 5.81
N ARG A 551 27.05 11.22 5.95
CA ARG A 551 28.40 11.54 5.44
C ARG A 551 28.41 11.79 3.94
N THR A 552 27.67 10.98 3.20
CA THR A 552 27.51 11.12 1.75
C THR A 552 26.83 12.44 1.42
N VAL A 553 25.72 12.75 2.11
CA VAL A 553 25.02 14.03 1.95
C VAL A 553 25.94 15.21 2.31
N ILE A 554 26.72 15.12 3.39
CA ILE A 554 27.71 16.13 3.79
C ILE A 554 28.76 16.34 2.71
N ALA A 555 29.44 15.27 2.26
CA ALA A 555 30.53 15.35 1.29
C ALA A 555 30.08 15.97 -0.04
N LEU A 556 28.84 15.72 -0.43
CA LEU A 556 28.24 16.30 -1.62
C LEU A 556 27.88 17.77 -1.41
N ILE A 557 27.25 18.07 -0.29
CA ILE A 557 26.81 19.43 0.02
C ILE A 557 27.98 20.37 0.31
N THR A 558 29.12 19.88 0.81
CA THR A 558 30.33 20.69 1.00
C THR A 558 30.84 21.30 -0.31
N GLN A 559 30.51 20.71 -1.45
CA GLN A 559 30.82 21.26 -2.78
C GLN A 559 29.98 22.52 -3.09
N TYR A 560 28.80 22.64 -2.48
CA TYR A 560 27.88 23.75 -2.67
C TYR A 560 28.03 24.84 -1.60
N ARG A 561 28.15 24.40 -0.34
CA ARG A 561 28.26 25.28 0.82
C ARG A 561 29.36 24.75 1.73
N PRO A 562 30.55 25.39 1.75
CA PRO A 562 31.65 24.98 2.61
C PRO A 562 31.19 24.90 4.06
N CYS A 563 31.52 23.78 4.71
CA CYS A 563 31.27 23.58 6.12
C CYS A 563 32.45 22.88 6.77
N VAL A 564 32.64 23.18 8.05
CA VAL A 564 33.60 22.50 8.92
C VAL A 564 32.83 21.44 9.68
N VAL A 565 33.25 20.18 9.50
CA VAL A 565 32.70 19.04 10.24
C VAL A 565 33.70 18.65 11.33
N ILE A 566 33.27 18.78 12.57
CA ILE A 566 34.04 18.36 13.74
C ILE A 566 33.41 17.04 14.21
N GLU A 567 33.84 15.93 13.61
CA GLU A 567 33.23 14.62 13.85
C GLU A 567 33.33 14.17 15.31
N SER A 568 34.46 14.44 15.97
CA SER A 568 34.69 14.12 17.38
C SER A 568 33.68 14.79 18.31
N GLU A 569 33.14 15.95 17.91
CA GLU A 569 32.15 16.70 18.68
C GLU A 569 30.73 16.55 18.09
N ARG A 570 30.56 15.84 16.98
CA ARG A 570 29.31 15.73 16.22
C ARG A 570 28.72 17.10 15.89
N ILE A 571 29.55 17.99 15.36
CA ILE A 571 29.17 19.36 14.99
C ILE A 571 29.42 19.58 13.50
N ILE A 572 28.49 20.29 12.84
CA ILE A 572 28.71 20.89 11.52
C ILE A 572 28.55 22.40 11.65
N ILE A 573 29.51 23.15 11.13
CA ILE A 573 29.45 24.61 11.04
C ILE A 573 29.51 25.01 9.57
N PHE A 574 28.41 25.55 9.05
CA PHE A 574 28.40 26.18 7.74
C PHE A 574 28.88 27.61 7.87
N GLU A 575 29.96 27.94 7.16
CA GLU A 575 30.55 29.28 7.20
C GLU A 575 29.70 30.30 6.43
N LYS A 576 29.97 31.58 6.70
CA LYS A 576 29.40 32.67 5.92
C LYS A 576 30.22 32.83 4.64
N ILE A 577 29.55 32.77 3.48
CA ILE A 577 30.20 33.00 2.18
C ILE A 577 29.46 34.11 1.43
N ASN A 578 30.20 34.91 0.65
CA ASN A 578 29.62 36.06 -0.06
C ASN A 578 28.90 35.65 -1.36
N GLU A 579 29.33 34.57 -2.03
CA GLU A 579 28.69 34.05 -3.25
C GLU A 579 28.83 32.52 -3.34
N TYR A 580 27.87 31.86 -4.01
CA TYR A 580 27.89 30.42 -4.29
C TYR A 580 28.76 30.12 -5.52
N SER A 581 29.43 28.96 -5.55
CA SER A 581 29.89 28.37 -6.81
C SER A 581 28.68 27.90 -7.61
N ASN A 582 28.53 28.40 -8.84
CA ASN A 582 27.33 28.18 -9.67
C ASN A 582 27.32 26.84 -10.46
N HIS A 583 28.14 25.88 -10.08
CA HIS A 583 28.30 24.63 -10.84
C HIS A 583 27.19 23.60 -10.53
N ASP A 584 26.81 22.84 -11.55
CA ASP A 584 25.90 21.69 -11.43
C ASP A 584 26.58 20.54 -10.69
N LEU A 585 25.79 19.75 -9.93
CA LEU A 585 26.33 18.62 -9.18
C LEU A 585 26.47 17.41 -10.10
N VAL A 586 27.71 16.95 -10.31
CA VAL A 586 28.02 15.72 -11.04
C VAL A 586 28.37 14.64 -10.03
N LEU A 587 27.56 13.60 -9.98
CA LEU A 587 27.75 12.44 -9.11
C LEU A 587 28.28 11.29 -9.94
N GLU A 588 29.58 11.01 -9.84
CA GLU A 588 30.21 9.96 -10.65
C GLU A 588 30.03 8.56 -10.06
N HIS A 589 29.82 8.46 -8.73
CA HIS A 589 29.62 7.20 -8.03
C HIS A 589 28.81 7.44 -6.74
N LEU A 590 27.90 6.52 -6.41
CA LEU A 590 27.16 6.54 -5.14
C LEU A 590 27.69 5.41 -4.24
N PRO A 591 27.75 5.60 -2.91
CA PRO A 591 28.27 4.58 -2.01
C PRO A 591 27.31 3.41 -1.85
N ILE A 592 27.89 2.23 -1.60
CA ILE A 592 27.19 0.96 -1.42
C ILE A 592 26.35 0.96 -0.13
N ASP A 593 25.11 0.45 -0.21
CA ASP A 593 24.24 0.27 0.97
C ASP A 593 24.87 -0.74 1.94
N GLN A 594 25.30 -0.27 3.11
CA GLN A 594 25.93 -1.08 4.15
C GLN A 594 25.02 -2.18 4.71
N ILE A 595 23.73 -1.91 4.87
CA ILE A 595 22.76 -2.86 5.43
C ILE A 595 22.57 -4.00 4.44
N TYR A 596 22.43 -3.66 3.17
CA TYR A 596 22.30 -4.66 2.11
C TYR A 596 23.60 -5.45 1.91
N LEU A 597 24.75 -4.79 1.90
CA LEU A 597 26.06 -5.45 1.88
C LEU A 597 26.19 -6.45 3.04
N PHE A 598 25.87 -6.03 4.26
CA PHE A 598 25.92 -6.88 5.44
C PHE A 598 24.95 -8.06 5.36
N THR A 599 23.74 -7.84 4.85
CA THR A 599 22.73 -8.88 4.59
C THR A 599 23.28 -9.96 3.65
N ILE A 600 23.92 -9.54 2.56
CA ILE A 600 24.46 -10.43 1.53
C ILE A 600 25.70 -11.18 2.05
N CYS A 601 26.58 -10.53 2.81
CA CYS A 601 27.70 -11.20 3.48
C CYS A 601 27.22 -12.21 4.54
N SER A 602 26.17 -11.88 5.30
CA SER A 602 25.54 -12.79 6.28
C SER A 602 24.98 -14.03 5.60
N LEU A 603 24.28 -13.85 4.47
CA LEU A 603 23.78 -14.94 3.65
C LEU A 603 24.92 -15.85 3.14
N ALA A 604 25.98 -15.26 2.57
CA ALA A 604 27.16 -16.01 2.12
C ALA A 604 27.81 -16.82 3.23
N THR A 605 27.84 -16.25 4.44
CA THR A 605 28.38 -16.89 5.63
C THR A 605 27.52 -18.05 6.12
N MET A 606 26.20 -17.88 6.13
CA MET A 606 25.26 -18.92 6.54
C MET A 606 25.26 -20.09 5.56
N LEU A 607 25.37 -19.79 4.26
CA LEU A 607 25.27 -20.78 3.19
C LEU A 607 26.62 -21.22 2.61
N GLN A 608 27.74 -20.76 3.19
CA GLN A 608 29.11 -21.18 2.88
C GLN A 608 29.50 -20.96 1.41
N PHE A 609 29.36 -19.73 0.91
CA PHE A 609 29.80 -19.37 -0.45
C PHE A 609 30.60 -18.05 -0.50
N LYS A 610 31.34 -17.85 -1.60
CA LYS A 610 32.15 -16.64 -1.84
C LYS A 610 31.41 -15.62 -2.68
N ILE A 611 31.65 -14.33 -2.40
CA ILE A 611 31.06 -13.20 -3.11
C ILE A 611 32.16 -12.29 -3.62
N LYS A 612 32.10 -11.94 -4.91
CA LYS A 612 32.82 -10.81 -5.47
C LYS A 612 31.87 -9.62 -5.62
N ILE A 613 32.24 -8.50 -5.01
CA ILE A 613 31.58 -7.20 -5.07
C ILE A 613 32.33 -6.34 -6.07
N ASN A 614 31.65 -5.88 -7.11
CA ASN A 614 32.23 -4.95 -8.08
C ASN A 614 31.92 -3.50 -7.72
N ASN A 615 32.77 -2.56 -8.17
CA ASN A 615 32.66 -1.12 -7.90
C ASN A 615 32.60 -0.80 -6.40
N PHE A 616 33.40 -1.49 -5.60
CA PHE A 616 33.54 -1.24 -4.17
C PHE A 616 34.24 0.09 -3.94
N GLU A 617 33.49 1.11 -3.52
CA GLU A 617 34.07 2.35 -3.03
C GLU A 617 34.71 2.12 -1.67
N TYR A 618 36.02 2.36 -1.60
CA TYR A 618 36.79 2.21 -0.38
C TYR A 618 36.51 3.39 0.57
N ASP A 619 35.64 3.18 1.53
CA ASP A 619 35.60 3.98 2.76
C ASP A 619 36.46 3.28 3.82
N GLN A 620 37.53 3.93 4.26
CA GLN A 620 38.50 3.36 5.19
C GLN A 620 37.88 2.97 6.53
N CYS A 621 36.94 3.77 7.04
CA CYS A 621 36.33 3.54 8.35
C CYS A 621 35.38 2.34 8.30
N ILE A 622 34.54 2.29 7.26
CA ILE A 622 33.63 1.17 7.01
C ILE A 622 34.40 -0.11 6.73
N THR A 623 35.48 0.00 5.95
CA THR A 623 36.31 -1.14 5.58
C THR A 623 37.01 -1.74 6.79
N GLU A 624 37.67 -0.93 7.61
CA GLU A 624 38.33 -1.41 8.83
C GLU A 624 37.30 -2.00 9.79
N TYR A 625 36.11 -1.40 9.89
CA TYR A 625 35.02 -1.93 10.68
C TYR A 625 34.50 -3.28 10.15
N LEU A 626 34.24 -3.41 8.84
CA LEU A 626 33.85 -4.66 8.22
C LEU A 626 34.91 -5.74 8.42
N LYS A 627 36.20 -5.41 8.31
CA LYS A 627 37.30 -6.34 8.60
C LYS A 627 37.29 -6.86 10.03
N THR A 628 36.73 -6.12 11.01
CA THR A 628 36.58 -6.62 12.38
C THR A 628 35.47 -7.68 12.52
N LEU A 629 34.46 -7.64 11.65
CA LEU A 629 33.29 -8.51 11.71
C LEU A 629 33.37 -9.69 10.73
N ILE A 630 33.90 -9.44 9.52
CA ILE A 630 33.80 -10.34 8.36
C ILE A 630 35.14 -10.43 7.61
N SER A 631 35.48 -11.60 7.06
CA SER A 631 36.69 -11.79 6.24
C SER A 631 36.51 -11.25 4.83
N ILE A 632 36.86 -9.98 4.62
CA ILE A 632 36.81 -9.27 3.33
C ILE A 632 38.22 -8.87 2.85
N THR A 633 38.54 -9.17 1.59
CA THR A 633 39.77 -8.72 0.91
C THR A 633 39.40 -7.66 -0.10
N ILE A 634 40.13 -6.54 -0.15
CA ILE A 634 39.80 -5.43 -1.05
C ILE A 634 40.96 -5.22 -2.03
N ASP A 635 40.60 -5.17 -3.31
CA ASP A 635 41.45 -4.74 -4.42
C ASP A 635 41.08 -3.30 -4.78
N GLU A 636 41.82 -2.36 -4.20
CA GLU A 636 41.65 -0.92 -4.40
C GLU A 636 41.90 -0.50 -5.86
N THR A 637 42.71 -1.24 -6.62
CA THR A 637 43.10 -0.88 -7.99
C THR A 637 41.97 -1.15 -8.97
N ASN A 638 41.25 -2.26 -8.77
CA ASN A 638 40.12 -2.66 -9.63
C ASN A 638 38.75 -2.35 -9.01
N GLN A 639 38.71 -1.64 -7.87
CA GLN A 639 37.48 -1.37 -7.11
C GLN A 639 36.65 -2.64 -6.86
N HIS A 640 37.31 -3.73 -6.44
CA HIS A 640 36.63 -4.99 -6.17
C HIS A 640 36.85 -5.41 -4.72
N ALA A 641 35.80 -5.92 -4.06
CA ALA A 641 35.95 -6.58 -2.77
C ALA A 641 35.56 -8.07 -2.88
N LEU A 642 36.37 -8.94 -2.30
CA LEU A 642 36.15 -10.38 -2.24
C LEU A 642 35.80 -10.74 -0.81
N PHE A 643 34.60 -11.24 -0.62
CA PHE A 643 34.11 -11.77 0.64
C PHE A 643 34.08 -13.30 0.58
N ASP A 644 34.69 -13.96 1.57
CA ASP A 644 34.71 -15.42 1.66
C ASP A 644 33.81 -15.91 2.80
N GLY A 645 32.58 -16.30 2.48
CA GLY A 645 31.64 -16.85 3.46
C GLY A 645 31.98 -18.27 3.95
N THR A 646 33.03 -18.91 3.40
CA THR A 646 33.47 -20.26 3.80
C THR A 646 34.45 -20.28 4.96
N THR A 647 35.02 -19.13 5.34
CA THR A 647 35.94 -19.04 6.47
C THR A 647 35.18 -18.83 7.79
N ASN A 648 35.84 -19.12 8.92
CA ASN A 648 35.26 -18.83 10.24
C ASN A 648 35.01 -17.32 10.36
N PHE A 649 33.79 -17.02 10.77
CA PHE A 649 33.19 -15.68 10.76
C PHE A 649 33.14 -15.18 12.20
N ILE A 650 33.51 -13.91 12.40
CA ILE A 650 33.65 -13.20 13.69
C ILE A 650 34.79 -13.77 14.55
N ASN A 651 35.73 -12.90 14.90
CA ASN A 651 36.76 -13.18 15.89
C ASN A 651 36.07 -13.59 17.21
N ASP A 652 36.47 -14.70 17.86
CA ASP A 652 35.86 -15.31 19.08
C ASP A 652 35.76 -14.36 20.32
N GLN A 653 36.04 -13.07 20.14
CA GLN A 653 36.10 -12.04 21.17
C GLN A 653 34.80 -11.24 21.33
N TYR A 654 33.81 -11.37 20.42
CA TYR A 654 32.58 -10.56 20.44
C TYR A 654 31.39 -11.32 21.05
N ASN A 655 31.40 -11.45 22.38
CA ASN A 655 30.29 -12.01 23.15
C ASN A 655 29.23 -10.94 23.46
N LYS A 656 29.56 -9.67 23.22
CA LYS A 656 28.72 -8.50 23.47
C LYS A 656 28.83 -7.51 22.32
N LEU A 657 27.69 -7.17 21.73
CA LEU A 657 27.52 -6.24 20.64
C LEU A 657 26.68 -5.07 21.12
N ILE A 658 27.11 -3.87 20.78
CA ILE A 658 26.38 -2.65 21.13
C ILE A 658 25.96 -2.01 19.82
N CYS A 659 24.65 -2.02 19.57
CA CYS A 659 24.03 -1.15 18.60
C CYS A 659 23.93 0.25 19.21
N ASP A 660 24.76 1.15 18.68
CA ASP A 660 24.87 2.53 19.14
C ASP A 660 25.17 3.40 17.92
N ILE A 661 25.04 4.72 18.08
CA ILE A 661 25.20 5.67 17.00
C ILE A 661 26.61 5.56 16.45
N TYR A 662 26.71 5.30 15.16
CA TYR A 662 27.98 5.23 14.43
C TYR A 662 28.87 6.45 14.73
N PRO A 663 30.21 6.32 14.82
CA PRO A 663 31.02 5.11 14.64
C PRO A 663 31.20 4.24 15.89
N ASN A 664 30.60 4.62 17.02
CA ASN A 664 30.91 4.02 18.33
C ASN A 664 30.20 2.68 18.58
N GLY A 665 29.24 2.30 17.73
CA GLY A 665 28.55 1.02 17.76
C GLY A 665 27.97 0.62 16.40
N LEU A 666 27.27 -0.51 16.38
CA LEU A 666 26.62 -1.06 15.20
C LEU A 666 25.35 -0.25 14.86
N PRO A 667 25.05 0.04 13.58
CA PRO A 667 23.75 0.59 13.23
C PRO A 667 22.61 -0.31 13.74
N THR A 668 21.58 0.27 14.36
CA THR A 668 20.41 -0.52 14.81
C THR A 668 19.75 -1.29 13.66
N ASP A 669 19.83 -0.78 12.43
CA ASP A 669 19.23 -1.41 11.26
C ASP A 669 19.84 -2.78 10.90
N ILE A 670 21.06 -3.07 11.34
CA ILE A 670 21.72 -4.37 11.14
C ILE A 670 21.51 -5.35 12.31
N SER A 671 20.95 -4.90 13.44
CA SER A 671 20.71 -5.73 14.62
C SER A 671 19.93 -7.02 14.32
N PRO A 672 18.79 -7.00 13.59
CA PRO A 672 18.06 -8.23 13.26
C PRO A 672 18.88 -9.22 12.42
N ILE A 673 19.65 -8.72 11.45
CA ILE A 673 20.46 -9.53 10.53
C ILE A 673 21.62 -10.18 11.30
N LEU A 674 22.29 -9.42 12.17
CA LEU A 674 23.32 -9.93 13.08
C LEU A 674 22.74 -11.00 14.00
N THR A 675 21.60 -10.73 14.63
CA THR A 675 20.92 -11.67 15.52
C THR A 675 20.71 -13.02 14.81
N ALA A 676 20.17 -13.01 13.58
CA ALA A 676 20.01 -14.23 12.77
C ALA A 676 21.34 -14.94 12.49
N LEU A 677 22.40 -14.19 12.20
CA LEU A 677 23.72 -14.72 11.87
C LEU A 677 24.43 -15.41 13.04
N PHE A 678 24.45 -14.76 14.21
CA PHE A 678 25.03 -15.35 15.41
C PHE A 678 24.26 -16.60 15.85
N ILE A 679 22.92 -16.55 15.76
CA ILE A 679 22.06 -17.70 16.03
C ILE A 679 22.37 -18.86 15.07
N ALA A 680 22.47 -18.58 13.77
CA ALA A 680 22.82 -19.59 12.77
C ALA A 680 24.18 -20.23 13.07
N ARG A 681 25.15 -19.47 13.58
CA ARG A 681 26.47 -20.01 13.98
C ARG A 681 26.50 -20.64 15.38
N GLN A 682 25.39 -20.61 16.13
CA GLN A 682 25.32 -21.06 17.52
C GLN A 682 26.34 -20.38 18.45
N ILE A 683 26.70 -19.14 18.14
CA ILE A 683 27.63 -18.35 18.93
C ILE A 683 26.83 -17.63 20.03
N PRO A 684 27.13 -17.84 21.32
CA PRO A 684 26.51 -17.05 22.38
C PRO A 684 26.83 -15.57 22.22
N PHE A 685 25.82 -14.70 22.33
CA PHE A 685 26.01 -13.25 22.25
C PHE A 685 24.98 -12.49 23.07
N GLU A 686 25.35 -11.27 23.44
CA GLU A 686 24.49 -10.24 24.00
C GLU A 686 24.48 -9.07 23.02
N LEU A 687 23.33 -8.63 22.53
CA LEU A 687 23.17 -7.46 21.68
C LEU A 687 22.35 -6.41 22.40
N ILE A 688 22.91 -5.21 22.58
CA ILE A 688 22.25 -4.08 23.24
C ILE A 688 21.94 -2.99 22.22
N ASP A 689 20.68 -2.56 22.10
CA ASP A 689 20.27 -1.47 21.22
C ASP A 689 20.07 -0.16 22.01
N LEU A 690 21.07 0.71 22.01
CA LEU A 690 21.05 1.98 22.73
C LEU A 690 20.31 3.10 22.00
N ILE A 691 19.88 2.89 20.74
CA ILE A 691 19.34 3.95 19.88
C ILE A 691 17.80 3.95 19.84
N TYR A 692 17.16 2.78 19.84
CA TYR A 692 15.70 2.66 19.72
C TYR A 692 15.13 1.71 20.77
N ASP A 693 13.97 2.06 21.35
CA ASP A 693 13.20 1.12 22.17
C ASP A 693 12.70 -0.02 21.26
N VAL A 694 13.38 -1.16 21.39
CA VAL A 694 12.90 -2.51 21.09
C VAL A 694 12.56 -2.79 19.60
N ARG A 695 13.57 -3.24 18.84
CA ARG A 695 13.42 -3.82 17.47
C ARG A 695 13.76 -5.31 17.44
N ASN A 696 12.94 -6.11 18.11
CA ASN A 696 13.22 -7.52 18.40
C ASN A 696 12.10 -8.48 17.96
N THR A 697 11.15 -8.03 17.13
CA THR A 697 10.01 -8.84 16.66
C THR A 697 10.45 -10.14 15.98
N GLN A 698 11.67 -10.17 15.43
CA GLN A 698 12.30 -11.37 14.88
C GLN A 698 12.60 -12.47 15.92
N CYS A 699 12.83 -12.10 17.19
CA CYS A 699 13.25 -13.03 18.24
C CYS A 699 12.13 -14.02 18.62
N GLU A 700 10.86 -13.59 18.55
CA GLU A 700 9.71 -14.48 18.71
C GLU A 700 9.70 -15.57 17.62
N GLU A 701 10.04 -15.20 16.38
CA GLU A 701 10.12 -16.13 15.26
C GLU A 701 11.36 -17.03 15.32
N PHE A 702 12.46 -16.55 15.89
CA PHE A 702 13.64 -17.37 16.14
C PHE A 702 13.38 -18.41 17.23
N SER A 703 12.61 -18.06 18.26
CA SER A 703 12.17 -18.97 19.31
C SER A 703 11.34 -20.13 18.77
N LYS A 704 10.48 -19.88 17.76
CA LYS A 704 9.74 -20.94 17.04
C LYS A 704 10.63 -21.96 16.36
N LEU A 705 11.84 -21.56 15.96
CA LEU A 705 12.86 -22.44 15.34
C LEU A 705 13.73 -23.20 16.36
N GLY A 706 13.44 -23.01 17.66
CA GLY A 706 14.10 -23.67 18.78
C GLY A 706 15.29 -22.88 19.34
N TYR A 707 15.48 -21.63 18.94
CA TYR A 707 16.57 -20.79 19.45
C TYR A 707 16.14 -19.96 20.64
N ASP A 708 16.81 -20.16 21.78
CA ASP A 708 16.43 -19.51 23.03
C ASP A 708 17.05 -18.12 23.13
N THR A 709 16.27 -17.10 22.75
CA THR A 709 16.65 -15.69 22.88
C THR A 709 15.91 -15.03 24.05
N ILE A 710 16.64 -14.49 25.01
CA ILE A 710 16.10 -13.72 26.13
C ILE A 710 16.07 -12.26 25.73
N ILE A 711 14.92 -11.63 25.89
CA ILE A 711 14.72 -10.20 25.65
C ILE A 711 14.59 -9.51 27.01
N LYS A 712 15.42 -8.50 27.26
CA LYS A 712 15.35 -7.70 28.48
C LYS A 712 15.57 -6.23 28.13
N ASP A 713 14.53 -5.41 28.23
CA ASP A 713 14.55 -4.00 27.83
C ASP A 713 15.10 -3.85 26.39
N ASN A 714 16.28 -3.25 26.24
CA ASN A 714 16.95 -3.03 24.95
C ASN A 714 17.98 -4.11 24.60
N GLU A 715 18.03 -5.21 25.35
CA GLU A 715 19.01 -6.29 25.21
C GLU A 715 18.36 -7.55 24.62
N ILE A 716 19.07 -8.17 23.66
CA ILE A 716 18.80 -9.50 23.11
C ILE A 716 19.97 -10.39 23.51
N ILE A 717 19.70 -11.44 24.28
CA ILE A 717 20.71 -12.39 24.74
C ILE A 717 20.42 -13.75 24.12
N TYR A 718 21.40 -14.35 23.47
CA TYR A 718 21.35 -15.71 22.97
C TYR A 718 22.47 -16.53 23.61
N ASN A 719 22.12 -17.65 24.25
CA ASN A 719 23.06 -18.43 25.05
C ASN A 719 23.79 -19.53 24.25
N GLY A 720 23.68 -19.54 22.91
CA GLY A 720 24.30 -20.57 22.06
C GLY A 720 23.54 -21.89 21.98
N ASN A 721 22.53 -22.10 22.83
CA ASN A 721 21.80 -23.35 22.90
C ASN A 721 20.55 -23.32 22.01
N ARG A 722 20.44 -24.33 21.15
CA ARG A 722 19.18 -24.69 20.48
C ARG A 722 18.48 -25.78 21.28
N GLN A 723 17.22 -25.56 21.64
CA GLN A 723 16.42 -26.57 22.31
C GLN A 723 15.87 -27.56 21.28
N ASP A 724 16.05 -28.87 21.52
CA ASP A 724 15.42 -29.95 20.73
C ASP A 724 13.91 -30.03 21.07
N ARG A 725 13.17 -28.99 20.69
CA ARG A 725 11.70 -28.92 20.77
C ARG A 725 11.10 -29.05 19.37
N GLN A 726 9.81 -29.39 19.31
CA GLN A 726 9.06 -29.43 18.07
C GLN A 726 9.06 -28.03 17.43
N ILE A 727 9.80 -27.89 16.32
CA ILE A 727 9.98 -26.64 15.58
C ILE A 727 8.64 -26.22 14.96
N ASP A 728 8.22 -24.98 15.20
CA ASP A 728 7.13 -24.39 14.43
C ASP A 728 7.67 -23.87 13.10
N LYS A 729 7.15 -24.44 12.02
CA LYS A 729 7.56 -24.16 10.64
C LYS A 729 6.80 -22.96 10.05
N ASN A 730 5.93 -22.30 10.82
CA ASN A 730 5.16 -21.13 10.42
C ASN A 730 5.73 -19.86 11.07
N LEU A 731 6.50 -19.11 10.30
CA LEU A 731 7.16 -17.88 10.73
C LEU A 731 6.44 -16.65 10.17
N TYR A 732 6.57 -15.48 10.80
CA TYR A 732 5.95 -14.23 10.36
C TYR A 732 7.00 -13.15 10.10
N ALA A 733 6.92 -12.50 8.94
CA ALA A 733 7.72 -11.31 8.65
C ALA A 733 7.00 -10.06 9.15
N HIS A 734 7.31 -9.59 10.37
CA HIS A 734 6.59 -8.48 11.02
C HIS A 734 6.91 -7.09 10.43
N ASP A 735 8.14 -6.89 9.96
CA ASP A 735 8.59 -5.69 9.26
C ASP A 735 9.74 -6.02 8.29
N ILE A 736 10.23 -5.03 7.54
CA ILE A 736 11.27 -5.22 6.52
C ILE A 736 12.53 -5.90 7.09
N ARG A 737 13.02 -5.44 8.24
CA ARG A 737 14.28 -5.88 8.83
C ARG A 737 14.12 -7.24 9.51
N SER A 738 13.04 -7.36 10.28
CA SER A 738 12.65 -8.61 10.93
C SER A 738 12.39 -9.71 9.89
N GLY A 739 11.65 -9.41 8.82
CA GLY A 739 11.35 -10.33 7.74
C GLY A 739 12.60 -10.81 7.00
N VAL A 740 13.55 -9.93 6.71
CA VAL A 740 14.84 -10.32 6.10
C VAL A 740 15.62 -11.23 7.04
N ALA A 741 15.68 -10.92 8.33
CA ALA A 741 16.37 -11.76 9.32
C ALA A 741 15.73 -13.16 9.46
N VAL A 742 14.39 -13.23 9.49
CA VAL A 742 13.61 -14.48 9.48
C VAL A 742 13.87 -15.29 8.22
N LEU A 743 13.91 -14.65 7.04
CA LEU A 743 14.25 -15.30 5.78
C LEU A 743 15.66 -15.90 5.80
N LEU A 744 16.66 -15.14 6.24
CA LEU A 744 18.05 -15.59 6.32
C LEU A 744 18.17 -16.82 7.23
N LEU A 745 17.57 -16.78 8.41
CA LEU A 745 17.64 -17.89 9.36
C LEU A 745 16.87 -19.12 8.88
N ALA A 746 15.73 -18.94 8.22
CA ALA A 746 14.99 -20.04 7.59
C ALA A 746 15.79 -20.72 6.48
N LEU A 747 16.46 -19.93 5.61
CA LEU A 747 17.35 -20.46 4.56
C LEU A 747 18.53 -21.24 5.15
N TYR A 748 19.16 -20.71 6.19
CA TYR A 748 20.22 -21.42 6.92
C TYR A 748 19.71 -22.77 7.42
N HIS A 749 18.57 -22.80 8.11
CA HIS A 749 18.02 -24.01 8.69
C HIS A 749 17.74 -25.11 7.68
N VAL A 750 17.05 -24.78 6.59
CA VAL A 750 16.70 -25.75 5.54
C VAL A 750 17.97 -26.33 4.88
N ASN A 751 19.07 -25.58 4.88
CA ASN A 751 20.37 -26.00 4.33
C ASN A 751 21.18 -26.90 5.28
N THR A 752 20.85 -26.98 6.58
CA THR A 752 21.56 -27.86 7.52
C THR A 752 21.19 -29.34 7.34
N ASN A 753 22.13 -30.25 7.66
CA ASN A 753 21.98 -31.70 7.46
C ASN A 753 20.84 -32.36 8.27
N GLN A 754 20.19 -31.64 9.17
CA GLN A 754 19.12 -32.16 10.04
C GLN A 754 17.72 -32.14 9.39
N TRP A 755 17.55 -31.50 8.23
CA TRP A 755 16.24 -31.34 7.58
C TRP A 755 15.98 -32.41 6.50
N ASN A 756 14.82 -33.05 6.51
CA ASN A 756 14.45 -34.05 5.51
C ASN A 756 14.09 -33.38 4.16
N LYS A 757 14.28 -34.10 3.04
CA LYS A 757 14.01 -33.58 1.67
C LYS A 757 12.57 -33.09 1.43
N ASN A 758 11.62 -33.51 2.27
CA ASN A 758 10.19 -33.22 2.14
C ASN A 758 9.66 -32.18 3.14
N GLU A 759 10.53 -31.59 3.96
CA GLU A 759 10.11 -30.63 4.97
C GLU A 759 10.21 -29.17 4.47
N GLU A 760 9.27 -28.33 4.90
CA GLU A 760 9.07 -26.96 4.39
C GLU A 760 9.03 -25.96 5.55
N ILE A 761 9.60 -24.77 5.35
CA ILE A 761 9.38 -23.60 6.22
C ILE A 761 8.50 -22.62 5.47
N ILE A 762 7.50 -22.08 6.18
CA ILE A 762 6.49 -21.17 5.66
C ILE A 762 6.67 -19.82 6.35
N ILE A 763 7.01 -18.78 5.59
CA ILE A 763 7.08 -17.40 6.09
C ILE A 763 5.85 -16.62 5.62
N HIS A 764 4.96 -16.30 6.55
CA HIS A 764 3.77 -15.48 6.36
C HIS A 764 4.14 -13.99 6.33
N GLN A 765 3.25 -13.17 5.75
CA GLN A 765 3.46 -11.71 5.56
C GLN A 765 4.70 -11.37 4.73
N TYR A 766 5.03 -12.19 3.72
CA TYR A 766 6.25 -12.01 2.93
C TYR A 766 6.32 -10.63 2.25
N GLU A 767 5.21 -9.92 2.07
CA GLU A 767 5.20 -8.53 1.58
C GLU A 767 6.07 -7.56 2.40
N GLN A 768 6.49 -7.92 3.62
CA GLN A 768 7.47 -7.13 4.37
C GLN A 768 8.90 -7.37 3.87
N ILE A 769 9.22 -8.61 3.49
CA ILE A 769 10.48 -8.98 2.84
C ILE A 769 10.56 -8.31 1.46
N GLU A 770 9.46 -8.24 0.72
CA GLU A 770 9.43 -7.68 -0.62
C GLU A 770 9.46 -6.14 -0.70
N ARG A 771 9.77 -5.46 0.41
CA ARG A 771 9.93 -4.00 0.45
C ARG A 771 11.38 -3.62 0.70
N GLY A 772 11.74 -2.43 0.23
CA GLY A 772 13.02 -1.82 0.55
C GLY A 772 14.22 -2.65 0.08
N TYR A 773 15.08 -3.09 1.01
CA TYR A 773 16.30 -3.84 0.67
C TYR A 773 16.06 -5.35 0.60
N GLY A 774 14.95 -5.85 1.17
CA GLY A 774 14.61 -7.27 1.12
C GLY A 774 14.11 -7.73 -0.26
N SER A 775 13.51 -6.84 -1.07
CA SER A 775 13.12 -7.15 -2.46
C SER A 775 14.33 -7.44 -3.33
N LEU A 776 15.40 -6.67 -3.16
CA LEU A 776 16.66 -6.86 -3.84
C LEU A 776 17.33 -8.18 -3.42
N LEU A 777 17.31 -8.48 -2.12
CA LEU A 777 17.78 -9.77 -1.60
C LEU A 777 17.01 -10.94 -2.23
N TYR A 778 15.68 -10.84 -2.30
CA TYR A 778 14.83 -11.85 -2.94
C TYR A 778 15.18 -12.05 -4.42
N GLN A 779 15.32 -10.96 -5.19
CA GLN A 779 15.74 -11.03 -6.58
C GLN A 779 17.11 -11.71 -6.74
N LYS A 780 18.08 -11.39 -5.87
CA LYS A 780 19.40 -12.03 -5.88
C LYS A 780 19.37 -13.50 -5.50
N LEU A 781 18.55 -13.89 -4.53
CA LEU A 781 18.33 -15.31 -4.21
C LEU A 781 17.82 -16.07 -5.45
N CYS A 782 16.86 -15.52 -6.19
CA CYS A 782 16.41 -16.10 -7.45
C CYS A 782 17.55 -16.16 -8.50
N GLU A 783 18.37 -15.12 -8.63
CA GLU A 783 19.54 -15.11 -9.52
C GLU A 783 20.60 -16.16 -9.15
N PHE A 784 20.78 -16.43 -7.86
CA PHE A 784 21.68 -17.50 -7.38
C PHE A 784 21.11 -18.91 -7.58
N GLY A 785 19.89 -19.03 -8.13
CA GLY A 785 19.26 -20.31 -8.43
C GLY A 785 18.50 -20.92 -7.25
N PHE A 786 18.17 -20.12 -6.23
CA PHE A 786 17.22 -20.54 -5.18
C PHE A 786 15.79 -20.52 -5.76
N ASP A 787 15.13 -21.67 -5.78
CA ASP A 787 13.74 -21.88 -6.18
C ASP A 787 12.79 -21.60 -5.00
N ILE A 788 12.73 -20.32 -4.62
CA ILE A 788 11.84 -19.87 -3.57
C ILE A 788 10.41 -19.87 -4.11
N GLN A 789 9.57 -20.78 -3.61
CA GLN A 789 8.18 -20.90 -4.05
C GLN A 789 7.32 -19.90 -3.32
N LEU A 790 6.94 -18.86 -4.05
CA LEU A 790 5.87 -17.97 -3.64
C LEU A 790 4.54 -18.72 -3.79
N ILE A 791 3.98 -19.16 -2.67
CA ILE A 791 2.63 -19.70 -2.67
C ILE A 791 1.67 -18.60 -2.30
N TYR A 792 0.91 -18.28 -3.32
CA TYR A 792 -0.21 -17.41 -3.23
C TYR A 792 -1.44 -18.24 -2.89
N GLU A 793 -1.80 -18.29 -1.61
CA GLU A 793 -3.08 -18.84 -1.21
C GLU A 793 -4.20 -17.89 -1.70
N LEU A 794 -4.71 -18.20 -2.90
CA LEU A 794 -5.97 -17.67 -3.38
C LEU A 794 -7.07 -18.19 -2.46
N SER A 795 -7.90 -17.29 -1.93
CA SER A 795 -9.10 -17.72 -1.23
C SER A 795 -10.00 -18.45 -2.21
N SER A 796 -10.41 -19.67 -1.84
CA SER A 796 -11.53 -20.41 -2.42
C SER A 796 -12.77 -19.55 -2.61
#